data_AF-A0A2E6HSF8-F1
#
_entry.id   AF-A0A2E6HSF8-F1
#
_cell.length_a   1.000
_cell.length_b   1.000
_cell.length_c   1.000
_cell.angle_alpha   90.00
_cell.angle_beta   90.00
_cell.angle_gamma   90.00
#
_symmetry.space_group_name_H-M   'P 1'
#
loop_
_entity.id
_entity.type
_entity.pdbx_description
1 polymer ?
#
loop_
_entity_poly.entity_id
_entity_poly.type
_entity_poly.pdbx_seq_one_letter_code
_entity_poly.pdbx_strand_id
1 'polypeptide(L)'
;MQENKVKMASDNATNKRGGKSFGCSFSCILILVVSAFFMRGCSMDNMESVLEVQRTPLSYVAGLIDGLALVEGQIDREDATLRTILGGTPCVYYSWVKERKTEDDEGNTSWETVDSKSDAVDFDLIDKSGDVLIRNSRAGAYYSRETGSTQYGDFRERENAILHDDTVTVVGYYSESAHQIGDDRRQSDNAVELSVSSLGERGIVSSLGWGSILYMMGAIAAVLLSVYLAMNYYKAHHIMSATMLVMAILPPLLLLQWVVTTSGELIKSETRVYQYRAMVKETQVGSTSSIRHALIKRDANTSAELYEQYRTRYTNILHVWLGGYEQFEPIPYVPGEQAIFKEYPDRPRVGSVLPWWQVMLAGVGSVIAMIAAGRKGYKDLKTKRRIENIPTSPIRGVVPGLTEVVGEISSQSRVINARYSGNKVVYCRYSKQRRVTNSKGKTRWRTVESGVSKVVFEIEDNTGSIKIDTDQATVTAPNTHSVTSGSLRYNEWTLSPGQELYVLGPAVLESLTDPALTIKHSTTEEHFIVSSNGEASVLFQYAYAGLGLLCLSLLGCIGAMIVFYGGASFDAFAYFAAAIGSASFLFLLNLAFMFNDLIFMKNWLSRAKANLNVSLKRRADLIPNLVKIVKTALSFEKDVQSRLTELQGSISGDAATAEPVGELQKRFTALLEEYPQIRTDNLVTDLNNRIVMVENQLEFARTGLNAVTRTHNTRIRKFPDSLMASLMRMEMGEYFQLEHQNEGRAVDVSALLKTEKQKQEELEDQQRQENYENATSEFNRQHGIVIAPLYCIMLANEEKADAEINELKKAVDALTKLEDEDAFADYIVALQTDIKERGLDPVVEDVSTQLQAISGTDLASELIERFNLLAHADDVYDKREYQVVDKFRDALGGEVQPAEGEQPKRNLLKKLSGPKRADRSAEQELLMLTLVTLCSADGEIESSEYESIVDFVLANSTLVHRNEVRKLAGKSLERIKREGLDEVVDQVAARLAGELSSDVAVQLAQYIQQLIDVDGSTHENENKMSRRYLEQLDS
;
A
#
# COMPACT_ATOMS: atom_id res chain seq x y z
N MET A 1 43.60 4.68 -11.00
CA MET A 1 43.70 6.08 -10.48
C MET A 1 42.97 7.12 -11.34
N GLN A 2 42.92 7.00 -12.68
CA GLN A 2 42.13 7.92 -13.53
C GLN A 2 40.60 7.69 -13.42
N GLU A 3 40.11 6.46 -13.23
CA GLU A 3 38.68 6.17 -12.97
C GLU A 3 38.16 6.77 -11.66
N ASN A 4 38.96 6.74 -10.58
CA ASN A 4 38.57 7.37 -9.31
C ASN A 4 38.54 8.90 -9.40
N LYS A 5 39.32 9.53 -10.29
CA LYS A 5 39.24 10.98 -10.54
C LYS A 5 38.00 11.37 -11.34
N VAL A 6 37.49 10.51 -12.23
CA VAL A 6 36.24 10.75 -12.98
C VAL A 6 35.02 10.53 -12.09
N LYS A 7 35.02 9.51 -11.22
CA LYS A 7 33.98 9.30 -10.19
C LYS A 7 33.93 10.46 -9.18
N MET A 8 35.08 10.88 -8.62
CA MET A 8 35.13 12.03 -7.70
C MET A 8 34.78 13.38 -8.37
N ALA A 9 35.04 13.56 -9.67
CA ALA A 9 34.64 14.76 -10.40
C ALA A 9 33.14 14.78 -10.75
N SER A 10 32.56 13.61 -11.04
CA SER A 10 31.11 13.41 -11.19
C SER A 10 30.37 13.71 -9.88
N ASP A 11 30.84 13.14 -8.78
CA ASP A 11 30.22 13.30 -7.46
C ASP A 11 30.39 14.72 -6.89
N ASN A 12 31.51 15.41 -7.18
CA ASN A 12 31.65 16.83 -6.83
C ASN A 12 30.83 17.77 -7.73
N ALA A 13 30.52 17.39 -8.98
CA ALA A 13 29.69 18.18 -9.89
C ALA A 13 28.19 18.04 -9.59
N THR A 14 27.74 16.86 -9.14
CA THR A 14 26.37 16.64 -8.65
C THR A 14 26.14 17.31 -7.31
N ASN A 15 27.12 17.26 -6.38
CA ASN A 15 26.99 17.90 -5.07
C ASN A 15 27.06 19.45 -5.14
N LYS A 16 27.88 20.03 -6.04
CA LYS A 16 27.89 21.49 -6.31
C LYS A 16 26.66 22.00 -7.08
N ARG A 17 25.99 21.16 -7.89
CA ARG A 17 24.70 21.50 -8.52
C ARG A 17 23.53 21.38 -7.54
N GLY A 18 23.57 20.41 -6.62
CA GLY A 18 22.57 20.24 -5.57
C GLY A 18 22.45 21.46 -4.66
N GLY A 19 23.58 22.02 -4.19
CA GLY A 19 23.57 23.22 -3.33
C GLY A 19 23.08 24.51 -4.02
N LYS A 20 23.32 24.66 -5.33
CA LYS A 20 22.82 25.82 -6.11
C LYS A 20 21.38 25.65 -6.58
N SER A 21 20.93 24.41 -6.86
CA SER A 21 19.51 24.16 -7.19
C SER A 21 18.61 24.21 -5.94
N PHE A 22 19.14 23.85 -4.76
CA PHE A 22 18.42 23.94 -3.48
C PHE A 22 17.94 25.37 -3.18
N GLY A 23 18.85 26.35 -3.24
CA GLY A 23 18.51 27.76 -3.01
C GLY A 23 17.58 28.33 -4.09
N CYS A 24 17.76 27.91 -5.35
CA CYS A 24 16.95 28.39 -6.46
C CYS A 24 15.49 27.90 -6.38
N SER A 25 15.26 26.62 -6.06
CA SER A 25 13.91 26.06 -5.99
C SER A 25 13.11 26.61 -4.81
N PHE A 26 13.71 26.75 -3.63
CA PHE A 26 13.05 27.35 -2.47
C PHE A 26 12.75 28.85 -2.68
N SER A 27 13.70 29.60 -3.26
CA SER A 27 13.50 31.00 -3.63
C SER A 27 12.35 31.16 -4.63
N CYS A 28 12.23 30.26 -5.62
CA CYS A 28 11.11 30.29 -6.56
C CYS A 28 9.75 30.05 -5.88
N ILE A 29 9.68 29.12 -4.92
CA ILE A 29 8.44 28.88 -4.15
C ILE A 29 8.05 30.14 -3.36
N LEU A 30 9.01 30.77 -2.67
CA LEU A 30 8.76 32.01 -1.92
C LEU A 30 8.31 33.15 -2.84
N ILE A 31 8.96 33.33 -3.99
CA ILE A 31 8.60 34.34 -4.98
C ILE A 31 7.17 34.11 -5.48
N LEU A 32 6.75 32.86 -5.72
CA LEU A 32 5.38 32.56 -6.14
C LEU A 32 4.35 32.86 -5.05
N VAL A 33 4.66 32.56 -3.79
CA VAL A 33 3.77 32.90 -2.67
C VAL A 33 3.63 34.42 -2.54
N VAL A 34 4.73 35.17 -2.58
CA VAL A 34 4.70 36.64 -2.54
C VAL A 34 3.96 37.22 -3.74
N SER A 35 4.23 36.68 -4.94
CA SER A 35 3.51 37.07 -6.16
C SER A 35 2.01 36.79 -6.06
N ALA A 36 1.61 35.69 -5.41
CA ALA A 36 0.20 35.39 -5.19
C ALA A 36 -0.47 36.43 -4.28
N PHE A 37 0.19 36.85 -3.20
CA PHE A 37 -0.31 37.93 -2.34
C PHE A 37 -0.42 39.26 -3.07
N PHE A 38 0.57 39.62 -3.89
CA PHE A 38 0.55 40.85 -4.68
C PHE A 38 -0.58 40.84 -5.71
N MET A 39 -0.70 39.78 -6.51
CA MET A 39 -1.77 39.63 -7.50
C MET A 39 -3.16 39.61 -6.85
N ARG A 40 -3.29 38.95 -5.69
CA ARG A 40 -4.51 39.01 -4.89
C ARG A 40 -4.84 40.45 -4.48
N GLY A 41 -3.86 41.23 -4.03
CA GLY A 41 -4.03 42.66 -3.72
C GLY A 41 -4.60 43.43 -4.90
N CYS A 42 -3.92 43.39 -6.05
CA CYS A 42 -4.39 44.07 -7.27
C CYS A 42 -5.77 43.60 -7.72
N SER A 43 -6.09 42.32 -7.53
CA SER A 43 -7.42 41.77 -7.82
C SER A 43 -8.50 42.37 -6.91
N MET A 44 -8.20 42.52 -5.61
CA MET A 44 -9.10 43.13 -4.64
C MET A 44 -9.32 44.61 -4.90
N ASP A 45 -8.27 45.36 -5.21
CA ASP A 45 -8.38 46.80 -5.46
C ASP A 45 -9.28 47.07 -6.67
N ASN A 46 -9.14 46.29 -7.74
CA ASN A 46 -10.00 46.37 -8.93
C ASN A 46 -11.44 45.93 -8.63
N MET A 47 -11.61 44.86 -7.82
CA MET A 47 -12.94 44.37 -7.44
C MET A 47 -13.68 45.38 -6.58
N GLU A 48 -13.00 45.95 -5.59
CA GLU A 48 -13.49 47.02 -4.73
C GLU A 48 -13.92 48.21 -5.59
N SER A 49 -13.08 48.64 -6.54
CA SER A 49 -13.41 49.73 -7.47
C SER A 49 -14.69 49.45 -8.29
N VAL A 50 -14.89 48.23 -8.78
CA VAL A 50 -16.13 47.83 -9.48
C VAL A 50 -17.34 47.92 -8.55
N LEU A 51 -17.22 47.40 -7.32
CA LEU A 51 -18.29 47.39 -6.34
C LEU A 51 -18.61 48.80 -5.83
N GLU A 52 -17.61 49.67 -5.72
CA GLU A 52 -17.76 51.10 -5.45
C GLU A 52 -18.61 51.78 -6.51
N VAL A 53 -18.38 51.50 -7.79
CA VAL A 53 -19.18 52.05 -8.89
C VAL A 53 -20.61 51.51 -8.83
N GLN A 54 -20.80 50.21 -8.59
CA GLN A 54 -22.12 49.58 -8.51
C GLN A 54 -22.97 50.09 -7.34
N ARG A 55 -22.36 50.48 -6.23
CA ARG A 55 -23.07 51.01 -5.04
C ARG A 55 -23.25 52.53 -5.04
N THR A 56 -22.59 53.27 -5.94
CA THR A 56 -22.82 54.72 -6.12
C THR A 56 -24.05 54.90 -6.99
N PRO A 57 -25.08 55.67 -6.62
CA PRO A 57 -26.19 55.97 -7.54
C PRO A 57 -25.68 56.79 -8.75
N LEU A 58 -26.34 56.64 -9.91
CA LEU A 58 -26.03 57.45 -11.09
C LEU A 58 -26.81 58.77 -10.96
N SER A 59 -26.12 59.78 -10.44
CA SER A 59 -26.69 61.05 -10.00
C SER A 59 -26.72 62.10 -11.13
N TYR A 60 -27.67 63.02 -11.03
CA TYR A 60 -27.63 64.28 -11.78
C TYR A 60 -26.72 65.28 -11.05
N VAL A 61 -26.12 66.23 -11.78
CA VAL A 61 -25.17 67.22 -11.22
C VAL A 61 -25.72 67.95 -10.00
N ALA A 62 -26.97 68.39 -10.03
CA ALA A 62 -27.59 69.08 -8.90
C ALA A 62 -27.88 68.18 -7.69
N GLY A 63 -27.81 66.85 -7.84
CA GLY A 63 -27.98 65.85 -6.78
C GLY A 63 -26.68 65.41 -6.11
N LEU A 64 -25.53 65.95 -6.53
CA LEU A 64 -24.23 65.56 -6.02
C LEU A 64 -24.03 65.96 -4.55
N ILE A 65 -23.35 65.08 -3.82
CA ILE A 65 -22.92 65.25 -2.43
C ILE A 65 -21.40 65.02 -2.36
N ASP A 66 -20.74 65.63 -1.37
CA ASP A 66 -19.30 65.41 -1.12
C ASP A 66 -18.98 63.92 -1.01
N GLY A 67 -18.03 63.44 -1.82
CA GLY A 67 -17.69 62.02 -1.89
C GLY A 67 -17.54 61.48 -3.30
N LEU A 68 -17.49 60.14 -3.41
CA LEU A 68 -17.48 59.47 -4.71
C LEU A 68 -18.80 59.72 -5.46
N ALA A 69 -18.68 60.32 -6.64
CA ALA A 69 -19.78 60.66 -7.52
C ALA A 69 -19.70 59.87 -8.83
N LEU A 70 -20.87 59.51 -9.35
CA LEU A 70 -21.05 58.90 -10.66
C LEU A 70 -22.09 59.72 -11.43
N VAL A 71 -21.65 60.37 -12.50
CA VAL A 71 -22.45 61.33 -13.29
C VAL A 71 -22.32 61.02 -14.77
N GLU A 72 -23.34 61.38 -15.54
CA GLU A 72 -23.28 61.30 -17.00
C GLU A 72 -23.84 62.60 -17.60
N GLY A 73 -23.14 63.15 -18.59
CA GLY A 73 -23.47 64.42 -19.22
C GLY A 73 -22.82 64.58 -20.60
N GLN A 74 -23.07 65.72 -21.23
CA GLN A 74 -22.38 66.14 -22.45
C GLN A 74 -21.20 67.04 -22.09
N ILE A 75 -20.16 67.01 -22.92
CA ILE A 75 -18.99 67.88 -22.76
C ILE A 75 -19.32 69.26 -23.31
N ASP A 76 -18.86 70.33 -22.65
CA ASP A 76 -18.93 71.66 -23.24
C ASP A 76 -18.03 71.76 -24.48
N ARG A 77 -18.57 72.29 -25.57
CA ARG A 77 -17.87 72.40 -26.85
C ARG A 77 -16.69 73.36 -26.78
N GLU A 78 -16.74 74.35 -25.88
CA GLU A 78 -15.66 75.34 -25.72
C GLU A 78 -14.41 74.73 -25.07
N ASP A 79 -14.56 73.65 -24.29
CA ASP A 79 -13.48 73.00 -23.55
C ASP A 79 -12.71 71.95 -24.36
N ALA A 80 -13.24 71.53 -25.51
CA ALA A 80 -12.61 70.58 -26.42
C ALA A 80 -11.42 71.21 -27.19
N THR A 81 -10.40 71.61 -26.45
CA THR A 81 -9.22 72.33 -26.94
C THR A 81 -8.21 71.43 -27.64
N LEU A 82 -8.26 70.12 -27.43
CA LEU A 82 -7.42 69.15 -28.13
C LEU A 82 -8.02 68.77 -29.49
N ARG A 83 -7.17 68.24 -30.36
CA ARG A 83 -7.56 67.67 -31.65
C ARG A 83 -6.99 66.29 -31.81
N THR A 84 -7.77 65.39 -32.38
CA THR A 84 -7.31 64.06 -32.77
C THR A 84 -6.18 64.18 -33.81
N ILE A 85 -5.15 63.35 -33.67
CA ILE A 85 -3.96 63.30 -34.51
C ILE A 85 -4.30 62.82 -35.92
N LEU A 86 -5.16 61.82 -36.06
CA LEU A 86 -5.53 61.27 -37.38
C LEU A 86 -6.70 62.04 -38.01
N GLY A 87 -7.69 62.41 -37.21
CA GLY A 87 -8.95 63.01 -37.69
C GLY A 87 -9.05 64.53 -37.62
N GLY A 88 -8.25 65.19 -36.78
CA GLY A 88 -8.32 66.64 -36.53
C GLY A 88 -9.59 67.11 -35.79
N THR A 89 -10.41 66.18 -35.30
CA THR A 89 -11.69 66.42 -34.63
C THR A 89 -11.47 66.97 -33.22
N PRO A 90 -12.23 67.98 -32.76
CA PRO A 90 -12.14 68.49 -31.39
C PRO A 90 -12.46 67.40 -30.35
N CYS A 91 -11.57 67.26 -29.36
CA CYS A 91 -11.65 66.25 -28.31
C CYS A 91 -11.16 66.80 -26.97
N VAL A 92 -11.55 66.13 -25.87
CA VAL A 92 -11.04 66.41 -24.51
C VAL A 92 -9.97 65.41 -24.07
N TYR A 93 -9.90 64.26 -24.74
CA TYR A 93 -8.88 63.24 -24.54
C TYR A 93 -8.59 62.53 -25.86
N TYR A 94 -7.31 62.20 -26.10
CA TYR A 94 -6.93 61.24 -27.12
C TYR A 94 -5.77 60.36 -26.64
N SER A 95 -5.73 59.15 -27.17
CA SER A 95 -4.63 58.18 -27.04
C SER A 95 -4.34 57.60 -28.41
N TRP A 96 -3.15 57.91 -28.91
CA TRP A 96 -2.67 57.48 -30.21
C TRP A 96 -1.47 56.56 -30.02
N VAL A 97 -1.50 55.42 -30.71
CA VAL A 97 -0.43 54.43 -30.69
C VAL A 97 -0.04 54.09 -32.12
N LYS A 98 1.25 54.23 -32.41
CA LYS A 98 1.87 53.80 -33.66
C LYS A 98 2.59 52.49 -33.46
N GLU A 99 2.16 51.48 -34.18
CA GLU A 99 2.72 50.14 -34.11
C GLU A 99 3.29 49.73 -35.46
N ARG A 100 4.42 49.02 -35.43
CA ARG A 100 5.05 48.46 -36.63
C ARG A 100 4.84 46.95 -36.68
N LYS A 101 4.37 46.48 -37.82
CA LYS A 101 4.27 45.08 -38.19
C LYS A 101 5.68 44.52 -38.24
N THR A 102 5.95 43.59 -37.34
CA THR A 102 7.17 42.79 -37.31
C THR A 102 6.79 41.34 -37.52
N GLU A 103 7.26 40.77 -38.62
CA GLU A 103 7.12 39.35 -38.93
C GLU A 103 8.22 38.57 -38.20
N ASP A 104 7.81 37.51 -37.52
CA ASP A 104 8.71 36.56 -36.91
C ASP A 104 9.12 35.46 -37.92
N ASP A 105 10.20 34.75 -37.59
CA ASP A 105 10.74 33.63 -38.37
C ASP A 105 9.80 32.44 -38.61
N GLU A 106 8.63 32.41 -37.96
CA GLU A 106 7.61 31.39 -38.16
C GLU A 106 6.58 31.83 -39.21
N GLY A 107 6.74 33.03 -39.78
CA GLY A 107 5.76 33.67 -40.65
C GLY A 107 4.60 34.28 -39.86
N ASN A 108 4.70 34.34 -38.52
CA ASN A 108 3.68 34.97 -37.70
C ASN A 108 3.96 36.47 -37.62
N THR A 109 2.93 37.26 -37.86
CA THR A 109 3.04 38.72 -37.84
C THR A 109 2.59 39.25 -36.48
N SER A 110 3.42 40.09 -35.87
CA SER A 110 3.15 40.76 -34.60
C SER A 110 3.27 42.28 -34.77
N TRP A 111 2.68 43.04 -33.86
CA TRP A 111 2.72 44.50 -33.87
C TRP A 111 3.50 44.99 -32.66
N GLU A 112 4.46 45.88 -32.87
CA GLU A 112 5.30 46.44 -31.82
C GLU A 112 5.12 47.96 -31.75
N THR A 113 4.84 48.50 -30.56
CA THR A 113 4.65 49.93 -30.34
C THR A 113 5.97 50.68 -30.59
N VAL A 114 5.97 51.57 -31.58
CA VAL A 114 7.11 52.42 -31.95
C VAL A 114 6.98 53.79 -31.30
N ASP A 115 5.76 54.29 -31.20
CA ASP A 115 5.47 55.58 -30.58
C ASP A 115 4.07 55.55 -29.97
N SER A 116 3.88 56.32 -28.91
CA SER A 116 2.59 56.45 -28.24
C SER A 116 2.48 57.83 -27.60
N LYS A 117 1.35 58.50 -27.81
CA LYS A 117 1.06 59.81 -27.26
C LYS A 117 -0.36 59.84 -26.72
N SER A 118 -0.53 60.36 -25.52
CA SER A 118 -1.84 60.64 -24.93
C SER A 118 -1.83 62.01 -24.27
N ASP A 119 -2.95 62.72 -24.36
CA ASP A 119 -3.14 64.01 -23.71
C ASP A 119 -4.61 64.19 -23.32
N ALA A 120 -4.83 64.98 -22.28
CA ALA A 120 -6.15 65.18 -21.69
C ALA A 120 -6.26 66.60 -21.12
N VAL A 121 -7.44 67.21 -21.25
CA VAL A 121 -7.72 68.57 -20.73
C VAL A 121 -8.89 68.53 -19.75
N ASP A 122 -8.94 69.51 -18.87
CA ASP A 122 -10.08 69.77 -17.99
C ASP A 122 -11.29 70.20 -18.84
N PHE A 123 -12.49 69.78 -18.45
CA PHE A 123 -13.70 70.12 -19.19
C PHE A 123 -14.91 70.17 -18.26
N ASP A 124 -15.89 71.01 -18.60
CA ASP A 124 -17.18 71.07 -17.94
C ASP A 124 -18.11 69.99 -18.49
N LEU A 125 -18.67 69.21 -17.57
CA LEU A 125 -19.67 68.19 -17.85
C LEU A 125 -21.05 68.77 -17.58
N ILE A 126 -21.85 68.91 -18.63
CA ILE A 126 -23.17 69.54 -18.59
C ILE A 126 -24.25 68.45 -18.63
N ASP A 127 -25.16 68.47 -17.67
CA ASP A 127 -26.39 67.67 -17.70
C ASP A 127 -27.64 68.56 -17.61
N LYS A 128 -28.83 67.96 -17.56
CA LYS A 128 -30.10 68.71 -17.51
C LYS A 128 -30.29 69.54 -16.23
N SER A 129 -29.52 69.26 -15.19
CA SER A 129 -29.65 69.82 -13.85
C SER A 129 -28.57 70.85 -13.51
N GLY A 130 -27.44 70.85 -14.22
CA GLY A 130 -26.35 71.80 -14.05
C GLY A 130 -25.06 71.37 -14.77
N ASP A 131 -24.00 72.14 -14.58
CA ASP A 131 -22.63 71.89 -15.04
C ASP A 131 -21.71 71.52 -13.87
N VAL A 132 -20.65 70.75 -14.13
CA VAL A 132 -19.61 70.46 -13.13
C VAL A 132 -18.24 70.33 -13.80
N LEU A 133 -17.23 70.97 -13.22
CA LEU A 133 -15.87 70.92 -13.75
C LEU A 133 -15.21 69.57 -13.48
N ILE A 134 -14.75 68.88 -14.52
CA ILE A 134 -13.94 67.67 -14.40
C ILE A 134 -12.47 68.06 -14.45
N ARG A 135 -11.81 68.03 -13.28
CA ARG A 135 -10.37 68.26 -13.17
C ARG A 135 -9.61 67.01 -13.54
N ASN A 136 -8.95 67.08 -14.67
CA ASN A 136 -8.31 65.97 -15.30
C ASN A 136 -6.88 65.84 -14.79
N SER A 137 -6.61 64.86 -13.92
CA SER A 137 -5.24 64.51 -13.61
C SER A 137 -4.67 63.73 -14.79
N ARG A 138 -3.41 63.95 -15.17
CA ARG A 138 -2.71 63.12 -16.18
C ARG A 138 -2.62 61.61 -15.81
N ALA A 139 -3.23 61.22 -14.69
CA ALA A 139 -3.23 59.91 -14.07
C ALA A 139 -4.65 59.37 -13.84
N GLY A 140 -5.63 59.79 -14.65
CA GLY A 140 -6.97 59.21 -14.69
C GLY A 140 -7.12 58.13 -15.76
N ALA A 141 -8.13 57.27 -15.62
CA ALA A 141 -8.44 56.18 -16.55
C ALA A 141 -9.48 56.60 -17.59
N TYR A 142 -9.13 56.54 -18.88
CA TYR A 142 -10.03 56.94 -19.97
C TYR A 142 -10.46 55.77 -20.83
N TYR A 143 -11.77 55.63 -21.01
CA TYR A 143 -12.39 54.58 -21.82
C TYR A 143 -13.09 55.20 -23.03
N SER A 144 -12.42 55.16 -24.18
CA SER A 144 -12.89 55.78 -25.42
C SER A 144 -13.09 54.76 -26.54
N ARG A 145 -13.89 55.14 -27.54
CA ARG A 145 -14.01 54.39 -28.80
C ARG A 145 -12.81 54.67 -29.69
N GLU A 146 -12.51 53.72 -30.57
CA GLU A 146 -11.57 53.92 -31.66
C GLU A 146 -12.18 54.94 -32.64
N THR A 147 -11.50 56.07 -32.80
CA THR A 147 -11.94 57.20 -33.65
C THR A 147 -11.25 57.22 -35.00
N GLY A 148 -10.07 56.60 -35.09
CA GLY A 148 -9.32 56.51 -36.33
C GLY A 148 -8.35 55.35 -36.32
N SER A 149 -8.24 54.68 -37.47
CA SER A 149 -7.21 53.67 -37.71
C SER A 149 -6.74 53.76 -39.14
N THR A 150 -5.42 53.78 -39.31
CA THR A 150 -4.80 53.86 -40.61
C THR A 150 -3.63 52.90 -40.65
N GLN A 151 -3.60 52.09 -41.70
CA GLN A 151 -2.51 51.16 -41.95
C GLN A 151 -1.83 51.53 -43.26
N TYR A 152 -0.52 51.73 -43.21
CA TYR A 152 0.29 52.09 -44.36
C TYR A 152 1.65 51.39 -44.31
N GLY A 153 1.96 50.63 -45.35
CA GLY A 153 3.14 49.75 -45.38
C GLY A 153 3.15 48.81 -44.17
N ASP A 154 4.24 48.84 -43.41
CA ASP A 154 4.43 48.05 -42.20
C ASP A 154 3.95 48.75 -40.92
N PHE A 155 3.31 49.92 -41.00
CA PHE A 155 2.83 50.64 -39.82
C PHE A 155 1.32 50.60 -39.75
N ARG A 156 0.80 50.50 -38.52
CA ARG A 156 -0.58 50.83 -38.20
C ARG A 156 -0.60 51.86 -37.10
N GLU A 157 -1.44 52.85 -37.27
CA GLU A 157 -1.72 53.87 -36.26
C GLU A 157 -3.17 53.68 -35.81
N ARG A 158 -3.38 53.65 -34.50
CA ARG A 158 -4.69 53.53 -33.88
C ARG A 158 -4.88 54.70 -32.93
N GLU A 159 -6.06 55.30 -32.98
CA GLU A 159 -6.42 56.45 -32.17
C GLU A 159 -7.76 56.22 -31.47
N ASN A 160 -7.75 56.35 -30.14
CA ASN A 160 -8.94 56.37 -29.31
C ASN A 160 -9.10 57.77 -28.74
N ALA A 161 -10.28 58.37 -28.83
CA ALA A 161 -10.51 59.73 -28.34
C ALA A 161 -11.92 59.90 -27.77
N ILE A 162 -12.07 60.85 -26.86
CA ILE A 162 -13.37 61.31 -26.34
C ILE A 162 -13.69 62.63 -27.06
N LEU A 163 -14.68 62.59 -27.95
CA LEU A 163 -15.05 63.71 -28.79
C LEU A 163 -15.94 64.70 -28.04
N HIS A 164 -15.96 65.96 -28.46
CA HIS A 164 -16.80 67.00 -27.86
C HIS A 164 -18.32 66.70 -27.89
N ASP A 165 -18.79 65.93 -28.86
CA ASP A 165 -20.20 65.54 -28.98
C ASP A 165 -20.54 64.22 -28.24
N ASP A 166 -19.56 63.58 -27.59
CA ASP A 166 -19.78 62.33 -26.85
C ASP A 166 -20.54 62.60 -25.55
N THR A 167 -21.51 61.75 -25.24
CA THR A 167 -22.02 61.62 -23.86
C THR A 167 -21.02 60.82 -23.04
N VAL A 168 -20.60 61.37 -21.91
CA VAL A 168 -19.53 60.80 -21.08
C VAL A 168 -20.07 60.46 -19.70
N THR A 169 -19.71 59.28 -19.21
CA THR A 169 -19.89 58.89 -17.82
C THR A 169 -18.59 59.13 -17.06
N VAL A 170 -18.67 59.84 -15.94
CA VAL A 170 -17.51 60.16 -15.08
C VAL A 170 -17.73 59.56 -13.70
N VAL A 171 -16.70 58.89 -13.20
CA VAL A 171 -16.58 58.45 -11.80
C VAL A 171 -15.40 59.16 -11.18
N GLY A 172 -15.59 59.85 -10.05
CA GLY A 172 -14.52 60.52 -9.33
C GLY A 172 -15.00 61.14 -8.03
N TYR A 173 -14.10 61.79 -7.30
CA TYR A 173 -14.46 62.45 -6.04
C TYR A 173 -15.01 63.85 -6.31
N TYR A 174 -16.25 64.11 -5.93
CA TYR A 174 -16.88 65.42 -6.00
C TYR A 174 -16.62 66.21 -4.72
N SER A 175 -16.22 67.48 -4.88
CA SER A 175 -16.16 68.45 -3.79
C SER A 175 -17.11 69.61 -4.07
N GLU A 176 -18.07 69.81 -3.19
CA GLU A 176 -19.06 70.90 -3.22
C GLU A 176 -18.37 72.26 -3.09
N SER A 177 -17.36 72.38 -2.24
CA SER A 177 -16.64 73.65 -2.02
C SER A 177 -15.95 74.20 -3.28
N ALA A 178 -15.49 73.30 -4.15
CA ALA A 178 -14.78 73.63 -5.38
C ALA A 178 -15.63 73.41 -6.64
N HIS A 179 -16.84 72.86 -6.48
CA HIS A 179 -17.76 72.49 -7.55
C HIS A 179 -17.09 71.73 -8.71
N GLN A 180 -16.29 70.72 -8.35
CA GLN A 180 -15.48 69.97 -9.30
C GLN A 180 -15.42 68.49 -8.93
N ILE A 181 -15.22 67.65 -9.94
CA ILE A 181 -14.90 66.23 -9.79
C ILE A 181 -13.43 66.05 -10.15
N GLY A 182 -12.66 65.41 -9.28
CA GLY A 182 -11.24 65.18 -9.52
C GLY A 182 -10.68 63.98 -8.77
N ASP A 183 -9.37 63.78 -8.92
CA ASP A 183 -8.60 62.76 -8.20
C ASP A 183 -8.09 63.34 -6.86
N ASP A 184 -8.83 63.14 -5.76
CA ASP A 184 -8.40 63.54 -4.42
C ASP A 184 -7.83 62.34 -3.63
N ARG A 185 -6.59 61.97 -3.95
CA ARG A 185 -5.84 60.90 -3.26
C ARG A 185 -5.52 61.19 -1.78
N ARG A 186 -5.87 62.38 -1.26
CA ARG A 186 -5.52 62.77 0.13
C ARG A 186 -6.61 62.44 1.14
N GLN A 187 -7.84 62.10 0.70
CA GLN A 187 -8.99 61.92 1.60
C GLN A 187 -9.49 60.48 1.76
N SER A 188 -9.08 59.51 0.94
CA SER A 188 -9.34 58.09 1.20
C SER A 188 -8.22 57.17 0.70
N ASP A 189 -7.88 56.16 1.51
CA ASP A 189 -6.84 55.16 1.20
C ASP A 189 -7.16 54.32 -0.06
N ASN A 190 -8.42 54.33 -0.53
CA ASN A 190 -8.95 53.51 -1.63
C ASN A 190 -9.91 54.28 -2.57
N ALA A 191 -9.61 55.53 -2.95
CA ALA A 191 -10.45 56.25 -3.92
C ALA A 191 -10.41 55.56 -5.29
N VAL A 192 -11.59 55.30 -5.89
CA VAL A 192 -11.70 54.95 -7.31
C VAL A 192 -11.00 56.03 -8.13
N GLU A 193 -10.00 55.63 -8.93
CA GLU A 193 -9.28 56.53 -9.83
C GLU A 193 -10.27 57.27 -10.74
N LEU A 194 -10.07 58.57 -10.94
CA LEU A 194 -10.90 59.39 -11.83
C LEU A 194 -11.02 58.68 -13.17
N SER A 195 -12.24 58.23 -13.49
CA SER A 195 -12.52 57.38 -14.64
C SER A 195 -13.53 58.08 -15.55
N VAL A 196 -13.14 58.31 -16.80
CA VAL A 196 -13.93 59.04 -17.79
C VAL A 196 -14.21 58.12 -18.98
N SER A 197 -15.47 57.90 -19.33
CA SER A 197 -15.87 56.89 -20.34
C SER A 197 -16.90 57.41 -21.35
N SER A 198 -16.57 57.37 -22.64
CA SER A 198 -17.54 57.55 -23.75
C SER A 198 -18.23 56.24 -24.17
N LEU A 199 -17.88 55.14 -23.50
CA LEU A 199 -18.52 53.82 -23.61
C LEU A 199 -19.63 53.62 -22.56
N GLY A 200 -19.91 54.66 -21.76
CA GLY A 200 -20.82 54.62 -20.62
C GLY A 200 -20.24 53.89 -19.40
N GLU A 201 -21.08 53.65 -18.39
CA GLU A 201 -20.74 52.89 -17.17
C GLU A 201 -20.10 51.52 -17.50
N ARG A 202 -20.58 50.84 -18.55
CA ARG A 202 -20.08 49.50 -18.93
C ARG A 202 -18.60 49.51 -19.31
N GLY A 203 -18.12 50.59 -19.93
CA GLY A 203 -16.70 50.72 -20.31
C GLY A 203 -15.78 50.70 -19.09
N ILE A 204 -16.19 51.40 -18.02
CA ILE A 204 -15.45 51.51 -16.75
C ILE A 204 -15.47 50.17 -16.01
N VAL A 205 -16.66 49.58 -15.87
CA VAL A 205 -16.85 48.41 -15.01
C VAL A 205 -16.27 47.14 -15.67
N SER A 206 -16.37 47.00 -17.00
CA SER A 206 -15.87 45.80 -17.71
C SER A 206 -14.35 45.68 -17.75
N SER A 207 -13.62 46.80 -17.87
CA SER A 207 -12.16 46.82 -17.89
C SER A 207 -11.56 46.47 -16.52
N LEU A 208 -12.06 47.12 -15.46
CA LEU A 208 -11.72 46.83 -14.07
C LEU A 208 -12.08 45.37 -13.72
N GLY A 209 -13.24 44.90 -14.20
CA GLY A 209 -13.68 43.53 -14.01
C GLY A 209 -12.72 42.51 -14.60
N TRP A 210 -12.34 42.66 -15.88
CA TRP A 210 -11.35 41.76 -16.50
C TRP A 210 -10.01 41.76 -15.77
N GLY A 211 -9.53 42.93 -15.37
CA GLY A 211 -8.32 43.06 -14.56
C GLY A 211 -8.41 42.27 -13.27
N SER A 212 -9.49 42.43 -12.51
CA SER A 212 -9.71 41.72 -11.25
C SER A 212 -9.73 40.19 -11.42
N ILE A 213 -10.46 39.67 -12.41
CA ILE A 213 -10.55 38.22 -12.66
C ILE A 213 -9.18 37.64 -13.07
N LEU A 214 -8.45 38.32 -13.95
CA LEU A 214 -7.14 37.84 -14.41
C LEU A 214 -6.11 37.79 -13.28
N TYR A 215 -6.07 38.85 -12.44
CA TYR A 215 -5.19 38.86 -11.28
C TYR A 215 -5.59 37.80 -10.24
N MET A 216 -6.88 37.55 -10.02
CA MET A 216 -7.34 36.47 -9.15
C MET A 216 -6.90 35.09 -9.65
N MET A 217 -7.10 34.83 -10.95
CA MET A 217 -6.66 33.60 -11.59
C MET A 217 -5.14 33.43 -11.51
N GLY A 218 -4.39 34.51 -11.70
CA GLY A 218 -2.94 34.55 -11.51
C GLY A 218 -2.51 34.19 -10.08
N ALA A 219 -3.20 34.76 -9.08
CA ALA A 219 -2.93 34.47 -7.66
C ALA A 219 -3.17 32.99 -7.32
N ILE A 220 -4.31 32.42 -7.76
CA ILE A 220 -4.64 31.01 -7.54
C ILE A 220 -3.64 30.10 -8.28
N ALA A 221 -3.27 30.44 -9.52
CA ALA A 221 -2.27 29.70 -10.28
C ALA A 221 -0.90 29.71 -9.57
N ALA A 222 -0.49 30.85 -9.01
CA ALA A 222 0.76 30.97 -8.26
C ALA A 222 0.75 30.12 -6.98
N VAL A 223 -0.38 30.09 -6.24
CA VAL A 223 -0.54 29.19 -5.07
C VAL A 223 -0.44 27.73 -5.49
N LEU A 224 -1.19 27.30 -6.50
CA LEU A 224 -1.15 25.91 -6.99
C LEU A 224 0.24 25.51 -7.49
N LEU A 225 0.92 26.40 -8.22
CA LEU A 225 2.28 26.18 -8.69
C LEU A 225 3.28 26.12 -7.54
N SER A 226 3.10 26.93 -6.48
CA SER A 226 3.95 26.88 -5.30
C SER A 226 3.82 25.53 -4.56
N VAL A 227 2.60 25.01 -4.43
CA VAL A 227 2.35 23.68 -3.83
C VAL A 227 2.96 22.58 -4.69
N TYR A 228 2.77 22.64 -6.01
CA TYR A 228 3.37 21.71 -6.95
C TYR A 228 4.91 21.69 -6.85
N LEU A 229 5.55 22.86 -6.85
CA LEU A 229 7.01 22.96 -6.72
C LEU A 229 7.49 22.51 -5.35
N ALA A 230 6.75 22.79 -4.27
CA ALA A 230 7.07 22.29 -2.93
C ALA A 230 7.05 20.75 -2.89
N MET A 231 6.04 20.12 -3.49
CA MET A 231 5.97 18.66 -3.58
C MET A 231 7.14 18.07 -4.37
N ASN A 232 7.47 18.69 -5.51
CA ASN A 232 8.63 18.29 -6.31
C ASN A 232 9.95 18.43 -5.53
N TYR A 233 10.08 19.52 -4.76
CA TYR A 233 11.24 19.78 -3.92
C TYR A 233 11.40 18.72 -2.81
N TYR A 234 10.32 18.35 -2.11
CA TYR A 234 10.34 17.32 -1.07
C TYR A 234 10.34 15.88 -1.61
N LYS A 235 10.35 15.71 -2.93
CA LYS A 235 10.17 14.42 -3.61
C LYS A 235 8.88 13.69 -3.21
N ALA A 236 7.88 14.45 -2.74
CA ALA A 236 6.58 13.94 -2.34
C ALA A 236 5.74 13.72 -3.60
N HIS A 237 5.40 12.45 -3.88
CA HIS A 237 4.75 12.03 -5.12
C HIS A 237 3.45 11.23 -4.87
N HIS A 238 3.06 11.06 -3.61
CA HIS A 238 1.78 10.49 -3.27
C HIS A 238 0.66 11.46 -3.65
N ILE A 239 -0.21 11.01 -4.55
CA ILE A 239 -1.28 11.84 -5.13
C ILE A 239 -2.27 12.28 -4.04
N MET A 240 -2.63 11.36 -3.13
CA MET A 240 -3.55 11.67 -2.03
C MET A 240 -3.00 12.78 -1.13
N SER A 241 -1.73 12.72 -0.74
CA SER A 241 -1.13 13.79 0.09
C SER A 241 -1.13 15.13 -0.64
N ALA A 242 -0.87 15.13 -1.95
CA ALA A 242 -0.94 16.33 -2.78
C ALA A 242 -2.33 16.97 -2.76
N THR A 243 -3.34 16.16 -3.08
CA THR A 243 -4.72 16.64 -3.17
C THR A 243 -5.29 17.00 -1.81
N MET A 244 -4.89 16.31 -0.74
CA MET A 244 -5.30 16.64 0.63
C MET A 244 -4.67 17.94 1.12
N LEU A 245 -3.39 18.19 0.79
CA LEU A 245 -2.73 19.45 1.09
C LEU A 245 -3.43 20.63 0.41
N VAL A 246 -3.75 20.49 -0.88
CA VAL A 246 -4.50 21.52 -1.62
C VAL A 246 -5.92 21.68 -1.05
N MET A 247 -6.59 20.59 -0.69
CA MET A 247 -7.93 20.59 -0.08
C MET A 247 -7.95 21.26 1.31
N ALA A 248 -6.89 21.13 2.09
CA ALA A 248 -6.78 21.73 3.41
C ALA A 248 -6.48 23.25 3.36
N ILE A 249 -5.86 23.73 2.27
CA ILE A 249 -5.41 25.12 2.16
C ILE A 249 -6.38 25.95 1.31
N LEU A 250 -6.72 25.50 0.11
CA LEU A 250 -7.32 26.37 -0.90
C LEU A 250 -8.81 26.66 -0.67
N PRO A 251 -9.71 25.67 -0.47
CA PRO A 251 -11.12 25.95 -0.16
C PRO A 251 -11.33 26.82 1.10
N PRO A 252 -10.63 26.57 2.24
CA PRO A 252 -10.75 27.45 3.40
C PRO A 252 -10.30 28.89 3.14
N LEU A 253 -9.23 29.10 2.38
CA LEU A 253 -8.79 30.44 1.98
C LEU A 253 -9.83 31.16 1.11
N LEU A 254 -10.45 30.45 0.16
CA LEU A 254 -11.51 31.00 -0.67
C LEU A 254 -12.77 31.30 0.15
N LEU A 255 -13.12 30.46 1.12
CA LEU A 255 -14.25 30.69 2.02
C LEU A 255 -13.99 31.89 2.93
N LEU A 256 -12.80 32.00 3.53
CA LEU A 256 -12.40 33.17 4.31
C LEU A 256 -12.45 34.43 3.46
N GLN A 257 -12.04 34.35 2.19
CA GLN A 257 -12.11 35.46 1.26
C GLN A 257 -13.54 35.89 0.97
N TRP A 258 -14.44 34.94 0.72
CA TRP A 258 -15.87 35.21 0.61
C TRP A 258 -16.40 35.96 1.82
N VAL A 259 -16.04 35.54 3.03
CA VAL A 259 -16.52 36.17 4.27
C VAL A 259 -16.06 37.62 4.40
N VAL A 260 -14.75 37.84 4.28
CA VAL A 260 -14.16 39.18 4.44
C VAL A 260 -14.70 40.17 3.40
N THR A 261 -14.80 39.73 2.13
CA THR A 261 -15.30 40.58 1.04
C THR A 261 -16.77 40.92 1.21
N THR A 262 -17.62 39.94 1.55
CA THR A 262 -19.06 40.16 1.74
C THR A 262 -19.34 41.13 2.89
N SER A 263 -18.65 40.96 4.04
CA SER A 263 -18.79 41.88 5.17
C SER A 263 -18.29 43.29 4.84
N GLY A 264 -17.14 43.40 4.16
CA GLY A 264 -16.59 44.69 3.73
C GLY A 264 -17.56 45.47 2.85
N GLU A 265 -18.22 44.79 1.90
CA GLU A 265 -19.20 45.43 1.02
C GLU A 265 -20.48 45.86 1.74
N LEU A 266 -21.01 45.02 2.63
CA LEU A 266 -22.22 45.37 3.39
C LEU A 266 -21.97 46.58 4.29
N ILE A 267 -20.83 46.66 4.97
CA ILE A 267 -20.48 47.80 5.84
C ILE A 267 -20.32 49.09 5.03
N LYS A 268 -19.61 49.04 3.89
CA LYS A 268 -19.40 50.21 3.03
C LYS A 268 -20.70 50.70 2.38
N SER A 269 -21.54 49.78 1.93
CA SER A 269 -22.85 50.12 1.36
C SER A 269 -23.79 50.70 2.42
N GLU A 270 -23.82 50.15 3.63
CA GLU A 270 -24.58 50.70 4.77
C GLU A 270 -24.11 52.13 5.11
N THR A 271 -22.80 52.34 5.23
CA THR A 271 -22.19 53.66 5.49
C THR A 271 -22.62 54.70 4.47
N ARG A 272 -22.72 54.30 3.19
CA ARG A 272 -23.14 55.18 2.11
C ARG A 272 -24.61 55.58 2.22
N VAL A 273 -25.50 54.65 2.58
CA VAL A 273 -26.92 54.98 2.82
C VAL A 273 -27.05 56.02 3.94
N TYR A 274 -26.26 55.90 5.01
CA TYR A 274 -26.24 56.90 6.08
C TYR A 274 -25.74 58.27 5.60
N GLN A 275 -24.70 58.33 4.76
CA GLN A 275 -24.20 59.59 4.19
C GLN A 275 -25.27 60.33 3.38
N TYR A 276 -25.96 59.64 2.46
CA TYR A 276 -27.05 60.24 1.70
C TYR A 276 -28.22 60.69 2.60
N ARG A 277 -28.60 59.87 3.59
CA ARG A 277 -29.66 60.22 4.55
C ARG A 277 -29.30 61.43 5.41
N ALA A 278 -28.04 61.60 5.78
CA ALA A 278 -27.55 62.76 6.52
C ALA A 278 -27.70 64.04 5.68
N MET A 279 -27.25 63.99 4.41
CA MET A 279 -27.37 65.12 3.47
C MET A 279 -28.83 65.52 3.20
N VAL A 280 -29.75 64.55 3.12
CA VAL A 280 -31.20 64.84 3.02
C VAL A 280 -31.68 65.65 4.23
N LYS A 281 -31.28 65.27 5.46
CA LYS A 281 -31.69 65.97 6.68
C LYS A 281 -31.10 67.37 6.77
N GLU A 282 -29.84 67.56 6.40
CA GLU A 282 -29.18 68.88 6.41
C GLU A 282 -29.83 69.83 5.40
N THR A 283 -30.17 69.33 4.21
CA THR A 283 -30.80 70.14 3.15
C THR A 283 -32.25 70.56 3.48
N GLN A 284 -32.94 69.85 4.38
CA GLN A 284 -34.32 70.21 4.79
C GLN A 284 -34.42 71.53 5.57
N VAL A 285 -33.34 71.99 6.21
CA VAL A 285 -33.39 73.10 7.19
C VAL A 285 -33.49 74.49 6.51
N GLY A 286 -33.33 74.60 5.18
CA GLY A 286 -33.23 75.90 4.48
C GLY A 286 -34.18 76.17 3.30
N SER A 287 -34.69 75.18 2.57
CA SER A 287 -35.65 75.44 1.46
C SER A 287 -36.45 74.19 1.08
N THR A 288 -37.77 74.22 1.27
CA THR A 288 -38.67 73.08 1.02
C THR A 288 -39.07 72.89 -0.46
N SER A 289 -38.33 73.44 -1.43
CA SER A 289 -38.70 73.37 -2.86
C SER A 289 -37.53 73.43 -3.86
N SER A 290 -36.31 73.05 -3.49
CA SER A 290 -35.18 73.06 -4.42
C SER A 290 -35.05 71.72 -5.18
N ILE A 291 -34.75 71.81 -6.48
CA ILE A 291 -34.50 70.63 -7.35
C ILE A 291 -33.41 69.74 -6.73
N ARG A 292 -32.38 70.35 -6.14
CA ARG A 292 -31.29 69.68 -5.40
C ARG A 292 -31.80 68.80 -4.26
N HIS A 293 -32.72 69.28 -3.41
CA HIS A 293 -33.25 68.49 -2.30
C HIS A 293 -33.99 67.24 -2.79
N ALA A 294 -34.81 67.38 -3.85
CA ALA A 294 -35.54 66.26 -4.43
C ALA A 294 -34.59 65.21 -5.04
N LEU A 295 -33.53 65.64 -5.74
CA LEU A 295 -32.54 64.73 -6.35
C LEU A 295 -31.71 63.99 -5.31
N ILE A 296 -31.23 64.65 -4.25
CA ILE A 296 -30.50 63.98 -3.14
C ILE A 296 -31.39 62.94 -2.46
N LYS A 297 -32.68 63.25 -2.24
CA LYS A 297 -33.64 62.33 -1.63
C LYS A 297 -33.92 61.10 -2.50
N ARG A 298 -33.97 61.28 -3.82
CA ARG A 298 -34.06 60.19 -4.78
C ARG A 298 -32.83 59.30 -4.72
N ASP A 299 -31.64 59.88 -4.81
CA ASP A 299 -30.37 59.14 -4.79
C ASP A 299 -30.16 58.42 -3.43
N ALA A 300 -30.66 58.99 -2.33
CA ALA A 300 -30.72 58.31 -1.03
C ALA A 300 -31.58 57.04 -1.07
N ASN A 301 -32.76 57.09 -1.71
CA ASN A 301 -33.61 55.92 -1.89
C ASN A 301 -32.99 54.90 -2.87
N THR A 302 -32.37 55.35 -3.96
CA THR A 302 -31.64 54.48 -4.89
C THR A 302 -30.47 53.77 -4.19
N SER A 303 -29.72 54.47 -3.32
CA SER A 303 -28.63 53.86 -2.55
C SER A 303 -29.14 52.80 -1.56
N ALA A 304 -30.28 53.05 -0.91
CA ALA A 304 -30.94 52.09 -0.04
C ALA A 304 -31.45 50.87 -0.82
N GLU A 305 -32.00 51.07 -2.01
CA GLU A 305 -32.43 49.99 -2.90
C GLU A 305 -31.25 49.12 -3.34
N LEU A 306 -30.12 49.71 -3.74
CA LEU A 306 -28.90 48.99 -4.12
C LEU A 306 -28.35 48.15 -2.95
N TYR A 307 -28.35 48.71 -1.74
CA TYR A 307 -28.01 47.97 -0.52
C TYR A 307 -28.95 46.78 -0.29
N GLU A 308 -30.27 46.99 -0.39
CA GLU A 308 -31.25 45.90 -0.20
C GLU A 308 -31.15 44.82 -1.26
N GLN A 309 -30.93 45.19 -2.53
CA GLN A 309 -30.70 44.25 -3.62
C GLN A 309 -29.46 43.38 -3.36
N TYR A 310 -28.39 43.96 -2.78
CA TYR A 310 -27.20 43.20 -2.43
C TYR A 310 -27.41 42.33 -1.17
N ARG A 311 -28.07 42.87 -0.13
CA ARG A 311 -28.38 42.18 1.14
C ARG A 311 -29.28 40.96 0.93
N THR A 312 -30.30 41.09 0.07
CA THR A 312 -31.32 40.05 -0.15
C THR A 312 -30.98 39.04 -1.24
N ARG A 313 -29.81 39.16 -1.90
CA ARG A 313 -29.35 38.11 -2.83
C ARG A 313 -29.29 36.76 -2.13
N TYR A 314 -29.75 35.72 -2.81
CA TYR A 314 -29.69 34.33 -2.34
C TYR A 314 -28.29 33.90 -1.85
N THR A 315 -27.26 34.49 -2.43
CA THR A 315 -25.85 34.25 -2.11
C THR A 315 -25.39 34.85 -0.78
N ASN A 316 -26.07 35.89 -0.30
CA ASN A 316 -25.71 36.66 0.89
C ASN A 316 -26.62 36.37 2.10
N ILE A 317 -27.70 35.60 1.93
CA ILE A 317 -28.63 35.24 3.01
C ILE A 317 -27.90 34.61 4.21
N LEU A 318 -26.95 33.71 3.95
CA LEU A 318 -26.18 33.03 5.00
C LEU A 318 -25.31 34.04 5.79
N HIS A 319 -24.76 35.03 5.09
CA HIS A 319 -23.99 36.13 5.68
C HIS A 319 -24.86 37.09 6.51
N VAL A 320 -26.04 37.44 5.99
CA VAL A 320 -26.98 38.32 6.70
C VAL A 320 -27.48 37.65 7.98
N TRP A 321 -27.73 36.35 7.94
CA TRP A 321 -28.09 35.56 9.13
C TRP A 321 -26.99 35.57 10.20
N LEU A 322 -25.70 35.56 9.81
CA LEU A 322 -24.55 35.62 10.72
C LEU A 322 -24.24 37.05 11.22
N GLY A 323 -24.51 38.09 10.43
CA GLY A 323 -23.96 39.43 10.60
C GLY A 323 -24.91 40.52 11.11
N GLY A 324 -26.23 40.29 11.16
CA GLY A 324 -27.17 41.22 11.80
C GLY A 324 -27.40 42.57 11.08
N TYR A 325 -27.34 42.59 9.74
CA TYR A 325 -27.51 43.81 8.93
C TYR A 325 -28.98 44.26 8.81
N GLU A 326 -29.26 45.50 9.22
CA GLU A 326 -30.63 46.05 9.25
C GLU A 326 -31.21 46.36 7.86
N GLN A 327 -32.55 46.47 7.80
CA GLN A 327 -33.28 46.85 6.60
C GLN A 327 -33.47 48.36 6.55
N PHE A 328 -33.31 48.96 5.37
CA PHE A 328 -33.63 50.38 5.17
C PHE A 328 -35.02 50.59 4.56
N GLU A 329 -35.90 51.29 5.26
CA GLU A 329 -37.18 51.74 4.70
C GLU A 329 -36.99 52.95 3.77
N PRO A 330 -37.67 53.01 2.61
CA PRO A 330 -37.56 54.12 1.68
C PRO A 330 -38.14 55.41 2.27
N ILE A 331 -37.49 56.54 2.00
CA ILE A 331 -37.95 57.87 2.42
C ILE A 331 -39.15 58.25 1.53
N PRO A 332 -40.34 58.55 2.10
CA PRO A 332 -41.54 58.83 1.31
C PRO A 332 -41.43 60.13 0.52
N TYR A 333 -41.87 60.10 -0.74
CA TYR A 333 -41.88 61.26 -1.64
C TYR A 333 -43.09 62.17 -1.41
N VAL A 334 -42.88 63.48 -1.53
CA VAL A 334 -43.94 64.51 -1.45
C VAL A 334 -44.56 64.71 -2.85
N PRO A 335 -45.87 65.02 -3.00
CA PRO A 335 -46.51 65.14 -4.32
C PRO A 335 -45.83 66.12 -5.30
N GLY A 336 -45.20 67.19 -4.82
CA GLY A 336 -44.44 68.13 -5.65
C GLY A 336 -43.12 67.57 -6.22
N GLU A 337 -42.52 66.60 -5.53
CA GLU A 337 -41.26 65.96 -5.97
C GLU A 337 -41.51 65.00 -7.15
N GLN A 338 -42.72 64.42 -7.26
CA GLN A 338 -43.08 63.52 -8.35
C GLN A 338 -43.04 64.20 -9.73
N ALA A 339 -43.35 65.50 -9.80
CA ALA A 339 -43.22 66.27 -11.03
C ALA A 339 -41.75 66.43 -11.46
N ILE A 340 -40.86 66.65 -10.48
CA ILE A 340 -39.41 66.74 -10.70
C ILE A 340 -38.87 65.40 -11.18
N PHE A 341 -39.28 64.28 -10.59
CA PHE A 341 -38.82 62.95 -11.03
C PHE A 341 -39.31 62.54 -12.42
N LYS A 342 -40.39 63.15 -12.91
CA LYS A 342 -40.83 62.97 -14.31
C LYS A 342 -39.91 63.68 -15.30
N GLU A 343 -39.33 64.82 -14.90
CA GLU A 343 -38.36 65.58 -15.68
C GLU A 343 -36.94 64.98 -15.59
N TYR A 344 -36.61 64.41 -14.42
CA TYR A 344 -35.34 63.76 -14.09
C TYR A 344 -35.54 62.27 -13.73
N PRO A 345 -35.87 61.42 -14.72
CA PRO A 345 -36.10 60.00 -14.49
C PRO A 345 -34.82 59.27 -14.07
N ASP A 346 -35.00 58.11 -13.43
CA ASP A 346 -33.90 57.24 -13.07
C ASP A 346 -33.19 56.70 -14.31
N ARG A 347 -31.86 56.80 -14.27
CA ARG A 347 -31.01 56.37 -15.38
C ARG A 347 -30.73 54.87 -15.24
N PRO A 348 -30.91 54.08 -16.32
CA PRO A 348 -30.74 52.63 -16.26
C PRO A 348 -29.28 52.28 -15.96
N ARG A 349 -29.09 51.37 -14.99
CA ARG A 349 -27.77 50.86 -14.61
C ARG A 349 -27.36 49.65 -15.41
N VAL A 350 -26.06 49.45 -15.54
CA VAL A 350 -25.52 48.25 -16.17
C VAL A 350 -25.72 47.03 -15.27
N GLY A 351 -26.58 46.10 -15.70
CA GLY A 351 -26.93 44.92 -14.89
C GLY A 351 -25.84 43.84 -14.77
N SER A 352 -24.97 43.68 -15.78
CA SER A 352 -23.84 42.73 -15.73
C SER A 352 -22.53 43.42 -16.07
N VAL A 353 -21.48 43.12 -15.30
CA VAL A 353 -20.16 43.75 -15.46
C VAL A 353 -19.54 43.38 -16.79
N LEU A 354 -19.54 42.07 -17.11
CA LEU A 354 -19.13 41.58 -18.41
C LEU A 354 -20.34 41.24 -19.28
N PRO A 355 -20.23 41.38 -20.60
CA PRO A 355 -21.22 40.85 -21.54
C PRO A 355 -21.36 39.32 -21.39
N TRP A 356 -22.60 38.84 -21.34
CA TRP A 356 -22.89 37.42 -21.14
C TRP A 356 -22.19 36.48 -22.12
N TRP A 357 -22.03 36.86 -23.38
CA TRP A 357 -21.35 36.03 -24.38
C TRP A 357 -19.86 35.83 -24.07
N GLN A 358 -19.20 36.84 -23.49
CA GLN A 358 -17.79 36.74 -23.09
C GLN A 358 -17.63 35.83 -21.87
N VAL A 359 -18.55 35.96 -20.90
CA VAL A 359 -18.62 35.08 -19.73
C VAL A 359 -18.81 33.62 -20.17
N MET A 360 -19.72 33.36 -21.10
CA MET A 360 -19.95 32.03 -21.64
C MET A 360 -18.73 31.47 -22.37
N LEU A 361 -18.08 32.28 -23.22
CA LEU A 361 -16.90 31.85 -23.96
C LEU A 361 -15.73 31.51 -23.03
N ALA A 362 -15.45 32.37 -22.05
CA ALA A 362 -14.38 32.15 -21.07
C ALA A 362 -14.70 31.00 -20.10
N GLY A 363 -15.95 30.86 -19.67
CA GLY A 363 -16.42 29.76 -18.83
C GLY A 363 -16.33 28.41 -19.53
N VAL A 364 -16.83 28.31 -20.77
CA VAL A 364 -16.72 27.09 -21.60
C VAL A 364 -15.25 26.78 -21.91
N GLY A 365 -14.43 27.78 -22.24
CA GLY A 365 -13.00 27.60 -22.43
C GLY A 365 -12.30 27.01 -21.19
N SER A 366 -12.66 27.48 -20.00
CA SER A 366 -12.13 26.98 -18.72
C SER A 366 -12.55 25.52 -18.45
N VAL A 367 -13.80 25.15 -18.79
CA VAL A 367 -14.29 23.77 -18.67
C VAL A 367 -13.58 22.83 -19.66
N ILE A 368 -13.38 23.26 -20.90
CA ILE A 368 -12.65 22.47 -21.90
C ILE A 368 -11.20 22.24 -21.45
N ALA A 369 -10.53 23.30 -20.98
CA ALA A 369 -9.17 23.20 -20.45
C ALA A 369 -9.10 22.26 -19.24
N MET A 370 -10.08 22.36 -18.32
CA MET A 370 -10.21 21.46 -17.17
C MET A 370 -10.29 19.99 -17.60
N ILE A 371 -11.17 19.66 -18.55
CA ILE A 371 -11.38 18.28 -19.02
C ILE A 371 -10.13 17.76 -19.76
N ALA A 372 -9.55 18.57 -20.65
CA ALA A 372 -8.38 18.18 -21.43
C ALA A 372 -7.14 17.93 -20.54
N ALA A 373 -6.84 18.87 -19.64
CA ALA A 373 -5.74 18.75 -18.69
C ALA A 373 -5.99 17.60 -17.69
N GLY A 374 -7.22 17.49 -17.18
CA GLY A 374 -7.62 16.43 -16.25
C GLY A 374 -7.48 15.04 -16.86
N ARG A 375 -7.94 14.83 -18.11
CA ARG A 375 -7.82 13.55 -18.82
C ARG A 375 -6.35 13.15 -19.05
N LYS A 376 -5.49 14.10 -19.45
CA LYS A 376 -4.07 13.83 -19.66
C LYS A 376 -3.36 13.56 -18.32
N GLY A 377 -3.60 14.40 -17.30
CA GLY A 377 -3.02 14.22 -15.97
C GLY A 377 -3.44 12.89 -15.33
N TYR A 378 -4.71 12.49 -15.51
CA TYR A 378 -5.21 11.19 -15.07
C TYR A 378 -4.47 10.03 -15.74
N LYS A 379 -4.19 10.11 -17.05
CA LYS A 379 -3.44 9.09 -17.79
C LYS A 379 -2.02 8.92 -17.23
N ASP A 380 -1.30 10.03 -17.01
CA ASP A 380 0.07 9.99 -16.49
C ASP A 380 0.12 9.43 -15.06
N LEU A 381 -0.85 9.79 -14.21
CA LEU A 381 -0.95 9.26 -12.85
C LEU A 381 -1.37 7.78 -12.82
N LYS A 382 -2.21 7.33 -13.77
CA LYS A 382 -2.52 5.91 -13.97
C LYS A 382 -1.26 5.12 -14.30
N THR A 383 -0.37 5.65 -15.15
CA THR A 383 0.94 5.04 -15.45
C THR A 383 1.81 4.96 -14.20
N LYS A 384 1.92 6.07 -13.46
CA LYS A 384 2.68 6.15 -12.20
C LYS A 384 2.21 5.09 -11.19
N ARG A 385 0.89 4.93 -11.03
CA ARG A 385 0.32 3.94 -10.11
C ARG A 385 0.53 2.50 -10.56
N ARG A 386 0.61 2.24 -11.88
CA ARG A 386 0.98 0.90 -12.38
C ARG A 386 2.39 0.54 -11.97
N ILE A 387 3.34 1.47 -12.09
CA ILE A 387 4.73 1.29 -11.65
C ILE A 387 4.77 1.01 -10.13
N GLU A 388 4.11 1.82 -9.30
CA GLU A 388 4.09 1.59 -7.84
C GLU A 388 3.48 0.25 -7.40
N ASN A 389 2.63 -0.32 -8.25
CA ASN A 389 1.85 -1.48 -7.90
C ASN A 389 2.49 -2.77 -8.38
N ILE A 390 3.03 -2.79 -9.60
CA ILE A 390 3.63 -3.97 -10.20
C ILE A 390 5.03 -4.15 -9.58
N PRO A 391 5.34 -5.30 -8.97
CA PRO A 391 6.67 -5.56 -8.48
C PRO A 391 7.59 -5.81 -9.66
N THR A 392 8.84 -5.37 -9.53
CA THR A 392 9.91 -5.77 -10.43
C THR A 392 10.12 -7.28 -10.31
N SER A 393 9.94 -8.00 -11.42
CA SER A 393 10.15 -9.44 -11.49
C SER A 393 11.55 -9.75 -12.03
N PRO A 394 12.23 -10.78 -11.51
CA PRO A 394 13.38 -11.36 -12.19
C PRO A 394 12.99 -11.87 -13.58
N ILE A 395 13.90 -11.78 -14.55
CA ILE A 395 13.65 -12.11 -15.96
C ILE A 395 13.13 -13.54 -16.14
N ARG A 396 13.70 -14.51 -15.42
CA ARG A 396 13.26 -15.92 -15.48
C ARG A 396 11.85 -16.14 -14.92
N GLY A 397 11.38 -15.23 -14.08
CA GLY A 397 10.05 -15.23 -13.47
C GLY A 397 8.99 -14.45 -14.23
N VAL A 398 9.33 -13.88 -15.39
CA VAL A 398 8.38 -13.16 -16.23
C VAL A 398 7.31 -14.14 -16.73
N VAL A 399 6.05 -13.73 -16.58
CA VAL A 399 4.87 -14.46 -17.05
C VAL A 399 4.13 -13.60 -18.09
N PRO A 400 3.33 -14.20 -18.99
CA PRO A 400 2.56 -13.44 -19.97
C PRO A 400 1.69 -12.36 -19.31
N GLY A 401 1.73 -11.14 -19.86
CA GLY A 401 1.02 -9.98 -19.34
C GLY A 401 1.91 -8.77 -19.09
N LEU A 402 1.36 -7.72 -18.48
CA LEU A 402 2.11 -6.52 -18.12
C LEU A 402 3.11 -6.84 -16.99
N THR A 403 4.39 -6.67 -17.25
CA THR A 403 5.49 -7.00 -16.34
C THR A 403 6.52 -5.88 -16.27
N GLU A 404 7.17 -5.79 -15.13
CA GLU A 404 8.28 -4.88 -14.87
C GLU A 404 9.56 -5.69 -14.69
N VAL A 405 10.62 -5.32 -15.42
CA VAL A 405 11.92 -5.97 -15.37
C VAL A 405 13.05 -4.93 -15.42
N VAL A 406 14.16 -5.26 -14.77
CA VAL A 406 15.40 -4.49 -14.82
C VAL A 406 16.52 -5.44 -15.24
N GLY A 407 17.34 -5.02 -16.20
CA GLY A 407 18.45 -5.85 -16.69
C GLY A 407 19.43 -5.05 -17.55
N GLU A 408 20.61 -5.63 -17.76
CA GLU A 408 21.68 -5.07 -18.58
C GLU A 408 21.52 -5.49 -20.05
N ILE A 409 21.70 -4.57 -20.99
CA ILE A 409 21.62 -4.90 -22.43
C ILE A 409 22.74 -5.88 -22.78
N SER A 410 22.37 -7.06 -23.28
CA SER A 410 23.30 -8.12 -23.64
C SER A 410 24.34 -7.64 -24.65
N SER A 411 25.60 -7.96 -24.39
CA SER A 411 26.73 -7.71 -25.30
C SER A 411 26.61 -8.46 -26.63
N GLN A 412 25.81 -9.53 -26.68
CA GLN A 412 25.59 -10.37 -27.87
C GLN A 412 24.45 -9.87 -28.75
N SER A 413 23.72 -8.83 -28.31
CA SER A 413 22.60 -8.25 -29.05
C SER A 413 23.03 -7.71 -30.42
N ARG A 414 22.12 -7.76 -31.40
CA ARG A 414 22.32 -7.05 -32.67
C ARG A 414 22.50 -5.56 -32.40
N VAL A 415 23.49 -4.97 -33.06
CA VAL A 415 23.80 -3.54 -32.97
C VAL A 415 23.65 -2.85 -34.32
N ILE A 416 23.30 -1.59 -34.28
CA ILE A 416 23.30 -0.65 -35.40
C ILE A 416 24.31 0.46 -35.12
N ASN A 417 24.78 1.13 -36.16
CA ASN A 417 25.63 2.30 -36.00
C ASN A 417 24.76 3.54 -35.78
N ALA A 418 25.05 4.30 -34.73
CA ALA A 418 24.45 5.62 -34.50
C ALA A 418 24.74 6.56 -35.69
N ARG A 419 23.77 7.42 -36.02
CA ARG A 419 23.74 8.17 -37.30
C ARG A 419 24.90 9.14 -37.48
N TYR A 420 25.33 9.80 -36.40
CA TYR A 420 26.33 10.86 -36.38
C TYR A 420 27.60 10.42 -35.65
N SER A 421 27.49 9.84 -34.46
CA SER A 421 28.65 9.37 -33.70
C SER A 421 29.26 8.09 -34.27
N GLY A 422 28.50 7.28 -35.01
CA GLY A 422 28.95 5.97 -35.52
C GLY A 422 29.11 4.89 -34.46
N ASN A 423 28.76 5.17 -33.19
CA ASN A 423 28.85 4.22 -32.09
C ASN A 423 27.90 3.02 -32.30
N LYS A 424 28.33 1.83 -31.87
CA LYS A 424 27.50 0.61 -31.89
C LYS A 424 26.46 0.67 -30.79
N VAL A 425 25.17 0.71 -31.16
CA VAL A 425 24.04 0.94 -30.27
C VAL A 425 22.87 0.04 -30.64
N VAL A 426 21.95 -0.23 -29.71
CA VAL A 426 20.72 -1.02 -29.99
C VAL A 426 19.51 -0.13 -30.32
N TYR A 427 19.55 1.11 -29.84
CA TYR A 427 18.55 2.14 -30.11
C TYR A 427 19.24 3.48 -30.31
N CYS A 428 18.82 4.23 -31.33
CA CYS A 428 19.31 5.57 -31.63
C CYS A 428 18.16 6.47 -32.10
N ARG A 429 17.79 7.46 -31.28
CA ARG A 429 16.98 8.60 -31.73
C ARG A 429 17.92 9.74 -32.06
N TYR A 430 17.81 10.30 -33.27
CA TYR A 430 18.65 11.42 -33.68
C TYR A 430 17.81 12.64 -34.06
N SER A 431 18.36 13.83 -33.83
CA SER A 431 17.79 15.09 -34.30
C SER A 431 18.88 16.02 -34.83
N LYS A 432 18.60 16.63 -35.98
CA LYS A 432 19.40 17.70 -36.59
C LYS A 432 18.61 18.99 -36.46
N GLN A 433 19.17 19.97 -35.79
CA GLN A 433 18.56 21.28 -35.59
C GLN A 433 19.40 22.34 -36.30
N ARG A 434 18.75 23.32 -36.92
CA ARG A 434 19.38 24.52 -37.48
C ARG A 434 19.09 25.71 -36.58
N ARG A 435 20.12 26.48 -36.28
CA ARG A 435 20.01 27.79 -35.64
C ARG A 435 19.43 28.75 -36.66
N VAL A 436 18.24 29.23 -36.36
CA VAL A 436 17.54 30.27 -37.14
C VAL A 436 17.55 31.52 -36.28
N THR A 437 17.95 32.64 -36.89
CA THR A 437 18.01 33.94 -36.22
C THR A 437 16.86 34.78 -36.72
N ASN A 438 16.08 35.29 -35.78
CA ASN A 438 14.90 36.07 -36.12
C ASN A 438 15.23 37.47 -36.62
N SER A 439 14.28 38.08 -37.32
CA SER A 439 14.27 39.50 -37.70
C SER A 439 14.63 40.41 -36.52
N LYS A 440 14.29 39.99 -35.29
CA LYS A 440 14.63 40.65 -34.01
C LYS A 440 15.98 40.24 -33.38
N GLY A 441 16.86 39.56 -34.11
CA GLY A 441 18.18 39.10 -33.64
C GLY A 441 18.18 37.95 -32.62
N LYS A 442 17.01 37.39 -32.24
CA LYS A 442 16.92 36.25 -31.32
C LYS A 442 17.17 34.93 -32.06
N THR A 443 18.10 34.12 -31.56
CA THR A 443 18.45 32.82 -32.15
C THR A 443 17.66 31.67 -31.52
N ARG A 444 16.99 30.84 -32.32
CA ARG A 444 16.33 29.59 -31.89
C ARG A 444 16.79 28.38 -32.70
N TRP A 445 16.67 27.20 -32.12
CA TRP A 445 16.96 25.93 -32.81
C TRP A 445 15.68 25.35 -33.41
N ARG A 446 15.68 25.11 -34.72
CA ARG A 446 14.56 24.48 -35.45
C ARG A 446 14.98 23.09 -35.94
N THR A 447 14.20 22.06 -35.65
CA THR A 447 14.48 20.69 -36.13
C THR A 447 14.32 20.64 -37.65
N VAL A 448 15.37 20.20 -38.34
CA VAL A 448 15.44 20.01 -39.81
C VAL A 448 15.23 18.55 -40.17
N GLU A 449 15.75 17.64 -39.35
CA GLU A 449 15.70 16.21 -39.59
C GLU A 449 15.62 15.50 -38.24
N SER A 450 14.77 14.47 -38.12
CA SER A 450 14.72 13.61 -36.95
C SER A 450 14.28 12.21 -37.37
N GLY A 451 14.83 11.20 -36.72
CA GLY A 451 14.49 9.81 -36.98
C GLY A 451 14.84 8.91 -35.81
N VAL A 452 14.38 7.67 -35.90
CA VAL A 452 14.68 6.61 -34.93
C VAL A 452 15.19 5.40 -35.69
N SER A 453 16.34 4.89 -35.27
CA SER A 453 16.90 3.62 -35.72
C SER A 453 16.93 2.68 -34.52
N LYS A 454 16.37 1.48 -34.66
CA LYS A 454 16.19 0.52 -33.57
C LYS A 454 16.29 -0.90 -34.09
N VAL A 455 16.72 -1.81 -33.21
CA VAL A 455 16.74 -3.25 -33.44
C VAL A 455 16.17 -3.97 -32.22
N VAL A 456 15.72 -5.21 -32.40
CA VAL A 456 15.37 -6.10 -31.28
C VAL A 456 16.66 -6.49 -30.57
N PHE A 457 16.67 -6.38 -29.25
CA PHE A 457 17.83 -6.69 -28.40
C PHE A 457 17.40 -7.47 -27.16
N GLU A 458 18.35 -8.07 -26.46
CA GLU A 458 18.11 -8.82 -25.23
C GLU A 458 18.63 -8.04 -24.03
N ILE A 459 17.91 -8.13 -22.92
CA ILE A 459 18.40 -7.73 -21.60
C ILE A 459 18.66 -8.96 -20.75
N GLU A 460 19.65 -8.89 -19.88
CA GLU A 460 20.13 -9.97 -19.02
C GLU A 460 20.13 -9.50 -17.56
N ASP A 461 19.73 -10.39 -16.66
CA ASP A 461 19.90 -10.25 -15.21
C ASP A 461 20.63 -11.49 -14.67
N ASN A 462 20.74 -11.61 -13.35
CA ASN A 462 21.35 -12.79 -12.72
C ASN A 462 20.53 -14.09 -12.89
N THR A 463 19.30 -14.02 -13.42
CA THR A 463 18.39 -15.16 -13.57
C THR A 463 18.24 -15.65 -15.01
N GLY A 464 18.35 -14.77 -16.01
CA GLY A 464 18.24 -15.12 -17.43
C GLY A 464 18.23 -13.92 -18.38
N SER A 465 17.84 -14.16 -19.63
CA SER A 465 17.70 -13.14 -20.67
C SER A 465 16.29 -13.08 -21.26
N ILE A 466 15.86 -11.89 -21.70
CA ILE A 466 14.58 -11.68 -22.39
C ILE A 466 14.72 -10.70 -23.54
N LYS A 467 14.05 -11.02 -24.66
CA LYS A 467 14.02 -10.16 -25.86
C LYS A 467 13.09 -8.98 -25.66
N ILE A 468 13.51 -7.83 -26.17
CA ILE A 468 12.75 -6.58 -26.18
C ILE A 468 12.64 -6.06 -27.60
N ASP A 469 11.40 -5.95 -28.08
CA ASP A 469 11.08 -5.20 -29.27
C ASP A 469 10.56 -3.82 -28.86
N THR A 470 11.34 -2.77 -29.13
CA THR A 470 10.98 -1.39 -28.77
C THR A 470 9.96 -0.74 -29.71
N ASP A 471 9.27 -1.51 -30.56
CA ASP A 471 8.21 -0.96 -31.39
C ASP A 471 7.07 -0.37 -30.56
N GLN A 472 6.68 0.86 -30.91
CA GLN A 472 5.70 1.68 -30.18
C GLN A 472 5.98 1.90 -28.68
N ALA A 473 7.19 1.58 -28.21
CA ALA A 473 7.62 1.85 -26.83
C ALA A 473 7.94 3.34 -26.64
N THR A 474 7.63 3.86 -25.44
CA THR A 474 8.16 5.14 -24.99
C THR A 474 9.59 4.93 -24.49
N VAL A 475 10.57 5.22 -25.34
CA VAL A 475 11.99 5.02 -25.03
C VAL A 475 12.63 6.29 -24.49
N THR A 476 13.16 6.22 -23.27
CA THR A 476 13.98 7.28 -22.64
C THR A 476 15.43 6.84 -22.66
N ALA A 477 16.25 7.54 -23.43
CA ALA A 477 17.69 7.27 -23.59
C ALA A 477 18.50 8.53 -23.24
N PRO A 478 19.74 8.39 -22.72
CA PRO A 478 20.60 9.51 -22.40
C PRO A 478 21.08 10.21 -23.68
N ASN A 479 21.30 11.52 -23.62
CA ASN A 479 21.89 12.26 -24.74
C ASN A 479 23.40 11.96 -24.78
N THR A 480 23.81 11.05 -25.65
CA THR A 480 25.18 10.53 -25.72
C THR A 480 26.07 11.33 -26.67
N HIS A 481 25.47 12.04 -27.63
CA HIS A 481 26.22 12.85 -28.59
C HIS A 481 25.49 14.16 -28.87
N SER A 482 26.12 15.29 -28.57
CA SER A 482 25.61 16.63 -28.91
C SER A 482 26.75 17.50 -29.42
N VAL A 483 26.77 17.73 -30.74
CA VAL A 483 27.80 18.54 -31.41
C VAL A 483 27.14 19.66 -32.18
N THR A 484 27.71 20.87 -32.08
CA THR A 484 27.29 22.01 -32.88
C THR A 484 28.37 22.32 -33.90
N SER A 485 28.02 22.32 -35.19
CA SER A 485 28.91 22.69 -36.30
C SER A 485 28.25 23.82 -37.10
N GLY A 486 28.84 25.02 -37.04
CA GLY A 486 28.28 26.23 -37.62
C GLY A 486 26.86 26.54 -37.10
N SER A 487 25.89 26.64 -38.01
CA SER A 487 24.48 26.85 -37.69
C SER A 487 23.71 25.55 -37.43
N LEU A 488 24.36 24.39 -37.41
CA LEU A 488 23.70 23.10 -37.20
C LEU A 488 24.08 22.49 -35.85
N ARG A 489 23.11 21.86 -35.18
CA ARG A 489 23.29 21.07 -33.97
C ARG A 489 22.80 19.65 -34.23
N TYR A 490 23.62 18.68 -33.88
CA TYR A 490 23.37 17.25 -34.06
C TYR A 490 23.26 16.65 -32.67
N ASN A 491 22.10 16.10 -32.33
CA ASN A 491 21.87 15.40 -31.06
C ASN A 491 21.50 13.95 -31.32
N GLU A 492 22.02 13.05 -30.49
CA GLU A 492 21.68 11.63 -30.47
C GLU A 492 21.38 11.18 -29.05
N TRP A 493 20.30 10.42 -28.90
CA TRP A 493 19.96 9.70 -27.68
C TRP A 493 20.06 8.21 -27.98
N THR A 494 20.98 7.52 -27.31
CA THR A 494 21.32 6.13 -27.66
C THR A 494 21.31 5.20 -26.45
N LEU A 495 20.94 3.94 -26.69
CA LEU A 495 21.12 2.84 -25.73
C LEU A 495 22.24 1.94 -26.24
N SER A 496 23.24 1.69 -25.39
CA SER A 496 24.44 0.93 -25.76
C SER A 496 24.47 -0.41 -25.03
N PRO A 497 25.04 -1.48 -25.63
CA PRO A 497 25.26 -2.74 -24.91
C PRO A 497 26.03 -2.52 -23.61
N GLY A 498 25.71 -3.29 -22.57
CA GLY A 498 26.28 -3.16 -21.23
C GLY A 498 25.64 -2.07 -20.36
N GLN A 499 24.51 -1.50 -20.79
CA GLN A 499 23.78 -0.49 -20.04
C GLN A 499 22.57 -1.12 -19.33
N GLU A 500 22.37 -0.77 -18.07
CA GLU A 500 21.17 -1.15 -17.33
C GLU A 500 19.91 -0.43 -17.86
N LEU A 501 18.82 -1.17 -18.01
CA LEU A 501 17.54 -0.70 -18.48
C LEU A 501 16.42 -1.09 -17.52
N TYR A 502 15.54 -0.12 -17.29
CA TYR A 502 14.23 -0.33 -16.70
C TYR A 502 13.18 -0.50 -17.79
N VAL A 503 12.39 -1.57 -17.72
CA VAL A 503 11.40 -1.92 -18.73
C VAL A 503 10.07 -2.26 -18.07
N LEU A 504 9.03 -1.53 -18.46
CA LEU A 504 7.65 -1.84 -18.12
C LEU A 504 6.88 -2.09 -19.41
N GLY A 505 6.45 -3.32 -19.65
CA GLY A 505 5.75 -3.65 -20.89
C GLY A 505 5.06 -5.01 -20.87
N PRO A 506 4.25 -5.30 -21.90
CA PRO A 506 3.59 -6.59 -22.00
C PRO A 506 4.57 -7.67 -22.48
N ALA A 507 4.78 -8.68 -21.65
CA ALA A 507 5.43 -9.93 -22.04
C ALA A 507 4.44 -10.80 -22.82
N VAL A 508 4.80 -11.12 -24.06
CA VAL A 508 3.97 -11.89 -24.99
C VAL A 508 4.78 -13.08 -25.51
N LEU A 509 4.13 -14.23 -25.67
CA LEU A 509 4.73 -15.40 -26.31
C LEU A 509 4.99 -15.13 -27.81
N GLU A 510 6.18 -15.46 -28.29
CA GLU A 510 6.57 -15.23 -29.69
C GLU A 510 5.77 -16.15 -30.65
N SER A 511 5.55 -17.41 -30.25
CA SER A 511 4.72 -18.39 -30.95
C SER A 511 4.08 -19.36 -29.95
N LEU A 512 2.99 -20.04 -30.32
CA LEU A 512 2.43 -21.15 -29.53
C LEU A 512 3.43 -22.30 -29.34
N THR A 513 4.43 -22.39 -30.22
CA THR A 513 5.46 -23.44 -30.21
C THR A 513 6.76 -23.04 -29.51
N ASP A 514 6.98 -21.74 -29.27
CA ASP A 514 8.20 -21.20 -28.65
C ASP A 514 7.86 -20.67 -27.24
N PRO A 515 8.42 -21.26 -26.16
CA PRO A 515 8.17 -20.79 -24.81
C PRO A 515 8.86 -19.46 -24.48
N ALA A 516 9.71 -18.92 -25.38
CA ALA A 516 10.38 -17.65 -25.17
C ALA A 516 9.38 -16.48 -25.13
N LEU A 517 9.46 -15.70 -24.05
CA LEU A 517 8.72 -14.46 -23.90
C LEU A 517 9.50 -13.32 -24.55
N THR A 518 8.79 -12.44 -25.23
CA THR A 518 9.33 -11.18 -25.75
C THR A 518 8.47 -10.05 -25.20
N ILE A 519 9.13 -8.99 -24.72
CA ILE A 519 8.44 -7.76 -24.34
C ILE A 519 8.26 -6.94 -25.62
N LYS A 520 7.01 -6.83 -26.07
CA LYS A 520 6.63 -6.10 -27.29
C LYS A 520 5.30 -5.40 -27.10
N HIS A 521 4.99 -4.42 -27.94
CA HIS A 521 3.71 -3.73 -27.86
C HIS A 521 2.51 -4.69 -28.00
N SER A 522 1.47 -4.45 -27.20
CA SER A 522 0.21 -5.19 -27.25
C SER A 522 -0.95 -4.20 -27.39
N THR A 523 -1.93 -4.53 -28.23
CA THR A 523 -3.16 -3.72 -28.40
C THR A 523 -4.01 -3.66 -27.13
N THR A 524 -3.82 -4.61 -26.21
CA THR A 524 -4.55 -4.68 -24.93
C THR A 524 -3.89 -3.90 -23.80
N GLU A 525 -2.59 -3.62 -23.89
CA GLU A 525 -1.82 -2.95 -22.85
C GLU A 525 -1.23 -1.63 -23.36
N GLU A 526 -1.80 -0.53 -22.90
CA GLU A 526 -1.46 0.83 -23.35
C GLU A 526 -0.04 1.31 -22.96
N HIS A 527 0.63 0.60 -22.05
CA HIS A 527 1.86 1.08 -21.41
C HIS A 527 3.04 0.20 -21.79
N PHE A 528 3.97 0.80 -22.52
CA PHE A 528 5.24 0.18 -22.85
C PHE A 528 6.34 1.23 -22.76
N ILE A 529 7.17 1.12 -21.73
CA ILE A 529 8.20 2.08 -21.36
C ILE A 529 9.53 1.34 -21.30
N VAL A 530 10.54 1.91 -21.95
CA VAL A 530 11.92 1.45 -21.86
C VAL A 530 12.77 2.66 -21.47
N SER A 531 13.49 2.58 -20.37
CA SER A 531 14.20 3.72 -19.81
C SER A 531 15.60 3.35 -19.37
N SER A 532 16.57 4.19 -19.73
CA SER A 532 17.93 4.17 -19.16
C SER A 532 18.00 4.67 -17.73
N ASN A 533 16.97 5.38 -17.27
CA ASN A 533 16.88 5.87 -15.90
C ASN A 533 16.19 4.80 -15.05
N GLY A 534 16.63 4.63 -13.81
CA GLY A 534 16.01 3.70 -12.86
C GLY A 534 14.54 4.02 -12.57
N GLU A 535 13.84 3.03 -12.04
CA GLU A 535 12.40 3.03 -11.73
C GLU A 535 11.95 4.34 -11.06
N ALA A 536 12.60 4.75 -9.97
CA ALA A 536 12.23 5.95 -9.21
C ALA A 536 12.22 7.22 -10.08
N SER A 537 13.16 7.36 -11.02
CA SER A 537 13.23 8.53 -11.90
C SER A 537 12.07 8.55 -12.90
N VAL A 538 11.71 7.39 -13.44
CA VAL A 538 10.56 7.23 -14.35
C VAL A 538 9.27 7.51 -13.59
N LEU A 539 9.13 6.95 -12.39
CA LEU A 539 8.01 7.16 -11.50
C LEU A 539 7.81 8.67 -11.20
N PHE A 540 8.88 9.38 -10.83
CA PHE A 540 8.81 10.82 -10.55
C PHE A 540 8.43 11.64 -11.80
N GLN A 541 8.94 11.28 -12.97
CA GLN A 541 8.62 11.98 -14.22
C GLN A 541 7.10 11.96 -14.49
N TYR A 542 6.47 10.79 -14.40
CA TYR A 542 5.02 10.66 -14.59
C TYR A 542 4.22 11.25 -13.42
N ALA A 543 4.73 11.13 -12.18
CA ALA A 543 4.09 11.72 -11.01
C ALA A 543 3.96 13.25 -11.14
N TYR A 544 5.05 13.95 -11.45
CA TYR A 544 5.04 15.42 -11.54
C TYR A 544 4.41 15.94 -12.81
N ALA A 545 4.52 15.24 -13.94
CA ALA A 545 3.77 15.60 -15.14
C ALA A 545 2.25 15.50 -14.89
N GLY A 546 1.82 14.40 -14.29
CA GLY A 546 0.43 14.17 -13.94
C GLY A 546 -0.11 15.17 -12.90
N LEU A 547 0.63 15.40 -11.82
CA LEU A 547 0.24 16.33 -10.76
C LEU A 547 0.13 17.77 -11.28
N GLY A 548 1.09 18.23 -12.09
CA GLY A 548 1.04 19.57 -12.69
C GLY A 548 -0.19 19.77 -13.58
N LEU A 549 -0.55 18.75 -14.37
CA LEU A 549 -1.77 18.77 -15.19
C LEU A 549 -3.05 18.73 -14.36
N LEU A 550 -3.06 18.05 -13.21
CA LEU A 550 -4.17 18.11 -12.27
C LEU A 550 -4.33 19.49 -11.62
N CYS A 551 -3.23 20.15 -11.25
CA CYS A 551 -3.26 21.53 -10.77
C CYS A 551 -3.85 22.47 -11.83
N LEU A 552 -3.49 22.29 -13.10
CA LEU A 552 -4.08 23.06 -14.21
C LEU A 552 -5.58 22.77 -14.39
N SER A 553 -6.00 21.52 -14.20
CA SER A 553 -7.41 21.13 -14.23
C SER A 553 -8.20 21.78 -13.10
N LEU A 554 -7.66 21.77 -11.87
CA LEU A 554 -8.24 22.45 -10.71
C LEU A 554 -8.34 23.97 -10.93
N LEU A 555 -7.31 24.59 -11.52
CA LEU A 555 -7.33 25.99 -11.90
C LEU A 555 -8.46 26.28 -12.91
N GLY A 556 -8.68 25.41 -13.90
CA GLY A 556 -9.80 25.51 -14.83
C GLY A 556 -11.17 25.37 -14.16
N CYS A 557 -11.31 24.48 -13.17
CA CYS A 557 -12.53 24.32 -12.38
C CYS A 557 -12.86 25.59 -11.59
N ILE A 558 -11.88 26.12 -10.86
CA ILE A 558 -12.03 27.36 -10.08
C ILE A 558 -12.28 28.55 -11.01
N GLY A 559 -11.53 28.65 -12.10
CA GLY A 559 -11.68 29.71 -13.09
C GLY A 559 -13.05 29.71 -13.75
N ALA A 560 -13.62 28.54 -14.06
CA ALA A 560 -14.99 28.45 -14.55
C ALA A 560 -15.98 29.03 -13.53
N MET A 561 -15.88 28.66 -12.25
CA MET A 561 -16.76 29.19 -11.19
C MET A 561 -16.61 30.71 -11.02
N ILE A 562 -15.36 31.21 -10.98
CA ILE A 562 -15.10 32.65 -10.85
C ILE A 562 -15.59 33.41 -12.08
N VAL A 563 -15.44 32.88 -13.29
CA VAL A 563 -15.92 33.55 -14.51
C VAL A 563 -17.45 33.56 -14.57
N PHE A 564 -18.12 32.44 -14.28
CA PHE A 564 -19.59 32.38 -14.33
C PHE A 564 -20.27 33.26 -13.29
N TYR A 565 -19.80 33.24 -12.04
CA TYR A 565 -20.40 34.02 -10.96
C TYR A 565 -19.79 35.42 -10.84
N GLY A 566 -18.47 35.54 -10.94
CA GLY A 566 -17.77 36.83 -10.85
C GLY A 566 -17.90 37.65 -12.13
N GLY A 567 -17.81 37.05 -13.32
CA GLY A 567 -17.92 37.80 -14.57
C GLY A 567 -19.30 38.42 -14.82
N ALA A 568 -20.36 37.76 -14.36
CA ALA A 568 -21.71 38.29 -14.50
C ALA A 568 -22.01 39.40 -13.48
N SER A 569 -21.74 39.18 -12.20
CA SER A 569 -22.23 40.05 -11.11
C SER A 569 -21.18 40.58 -10.13
N PHE A 570 -19.91 40.20 -10.28
CA PHE A 570 -18.80 40.48 -9.35
C PHE A 570 -19.16 40.21 -7.88
N ASP A 571 -19.99 39.18 -7.67
CA ASP A 571 -20.43 38.79 -6.36
C ASP A 571 -19.30 38.03 -5.63
N ALA A 572 -19.10 38.36 -4.35
CA ALA A 572 -18.23 37.62 -3.45
C ALA A 572 -18.57 36.10 -3.42
N PHE A 573 -19.81 35.73 -3.74
CA PHE A 573 -20.23 34.33 -3.89
C PHE A 573 -19.38 33.51 -4.86
N ALA A 574 -18.75 34.13 -5.85
CA ALA A 574 -17.82 33.46 -6.75
C ALA A 574 -16.72 32.69 -5.98
N TYR A 575 -16.24 33.24 -4.86
CA TYR A 575 -15.26 32.58 -3.99
C TYR A 575 -15.84 31.38 -3.25
N PHE A 576 -17.08 31.48 -2.77
CA PHE A 576 -17.79 30.36 -2.13
C PHE A 576 -18.07 29.22 -3.11
N ALA A 577 -18.60 29.54 -4.29
CA ALA A 577 -18.83 28.57 -5.36
C ALA A 577 -17.52 27.90 -5.82
N ALA A 578 -16.43 28.68 -5.92
CA ALA A 578 -15.10 28.14 -6.21
C ALA A 578 -14.57 27.24 -5.09
N ALA A 579 -14.81 27.58 -3.82
CA ALA A 579 -14.41 26.75 -2.68
C ALA A 579 -15.12 25.39 -2.69
N ILE A 580 -16.44 25.37 -2.87
CA ILE A 580 -17.22 24.13 -2.96
C ILE A 580 -16.88 23.36 -4.24
N GLY A 581 -16.73 24.05 -5.36
CA GLY A 581 -16.40 23.44 -6.65
C GLY A 581 -15.04 22.75 -6.63
N SER A 582 -14.01 23.43 -6.11
CA SER A 582 -12.67 22.85 -5.93
C SER A 582 -12.67 21.69 -4.95
N ALA A 583 -13.38 21.81 -3.82
CA ALA A 583 -13.53 20.75 -2.84
C ALA A 583 -14.18 19.49 -3.43
N SER A 584 -15.32 19.67 -4.11
CA SER A 584 -16.06 18.59 -4.77
C SER A 584 -15.22 17.94 -5.88
N PHE A 585 -14.51 18.75 -6.68
CA PHE A 585 -13.64 18.26 -7.74
C PHE A 585 -12.51 17.38 -7.17
N LEU A 586 -11.81 17.85 -6.14
CA LEU A 586 -10.73 17.10 -5.49
C LEU A 586 -11.25 15.80 -4.84
N PHE A 587 -12.43 15.86 -4.21
CA PHE A 587 -13.07 14.68 -3.62
C PHE A 587 -13.43 13.63 -4.69
N LEU A 588 -14.14 14.03 -5.75
CA LEU A 588 -14.53 13.14 -6.85
C LEU A 588 -13.31 12.56 -7.57
N LEU A 589 -12.26 13.36 -7.77
CA LEU A 589 -11.02 12.91 -8.36
C LEU A 589 -10.35 11.82 -7.51
N ASN A 590 -10.26 12.01 -6.20
CA ASN A 590 -9.71 10.99 -5.30
C ASN A 590 -10.55 9.72 -5.30
N LEU A 591 -11.88 9.85 -5.29
CA LEU A 591 -12.82 8.72 -5.37
C LEU A 591 -12.59 7.90 -6.65
N ALA A 592 -12.51 8.57 -7.80
CA ALA A 592 -12.26 7.93 -9.08
C ALA A 592 -10.90 7.21 -9.12
N PHE A 593 -9.87 7.82 -8.54
CA PHE A 593 -8.56 7.20 -8.41
C PHE A 593 -8.59 5.94 -7.52
N MET A 594 -9.17 6.02 -6.33
CA MET A 594 -9.27 4.85 -5.42
C MET A 594 -10.06 3.71 -6.07
N PHE A 595 -11.20 4.01 -6.70
CA PHE A 595 -12.02 3.03 -7.37
C PHE A 595 -11.26 2.28 -8.48
N ASN A 596 -10.57 3.02 -9.36
CA ASN A 596 -9.84 2.41 -10.48
C ASN A 596 -8.63 1.59 -10.01
N ASP A 597 -7.98 1.98 -8.92
CA ASP A 597 -6.89 1.23 -8.31
C ASP A 597 -7.36 -0.11 -7.73
N LEU A 598 -8.49 -0.11 -7.02
CA LEU A 598 -9.09 -1.31 -6.46
C LEU A 598 -9.52 -2.29 -7.56
N ILE A 599 -10.12 -1.78 -8.64
CA ILE A 599 -10.44 -2.61 -9.83
C ILE A 599 -9.17 -3.17 -10.47
N PHE A 600 -8.11 -2.37 -10.60
CA PHE A 600 -6.83 -2.84 -11.12
C PHE A 600 -6.26 -3.97 -10.25
N MET A 601 -6.25 -3.80 -8.93
CA MET A 601 -5.80 -4.82 -7.97
C MET A 601 -6.59 -6.12 -8.10
N LYS A 602 -7.92 -6.03 -8.18
CA LYS A 602 -8.80 -7.20 -8.40
C LYS A 602 -8.46 -7.94 -9.69
N ASN A 603 -8.32 -7.20 -10.79
CA ASN A 603 -7.99 -7.78 -12.10
C ASN A 603 -6.60 -8.38 -12.10
N TRP A 604 -5.66 -7.76 -11.41
CA TRP A 604 -4.28 -8.23 -11.35
C TRP A 604 -4.14 -9.48 -10.48
N LEU A 605 -4.85 -9.56 -9.34
CA LEU A 605 -4.97 -10.80 -8.56
C LEU A 605 -5.57 -11.94 -9.41
N SER A 606 -6.63 -11.67 -10.17
CA SER A 606 -7.23 -12.65 -11.07
C SER A 606 -6.25 -13.12 -12.16
N ARG A 607 -5.47 -12.20 -12.74
CA ARG A 607 -4.41 -12.54 -13.71
C ARG A 607 -3.29 -13.37 -13.10
N ALA A 608 -2.84 -13.04 -11.89
CA ALA A 608 -1.83 -13.82 -11.18
C ALA A 608 -2.31 -15.25 -10.92
N LYS A 609 -3.56 -15.43 -10.47
CA LYS A 609 -4.20 -16.75 -10.31
C LYS A 609 -4.29 -17.51 -11.64
N ALA A 610 -4.68 -16.83 -12.72
CA ALA A 610 -4.75 -17.45 -14.05
C ALA A 610 -3.36 -17.90 -14.55
N ASN A 611 -2.32 -17.08 -14.36
CA ASN A 611 -0.96 -17.42 -14.74
C ASN A 611 -0.43 -18.64 -13.96
N LEU A 612 -0.71 -18.72 -12.65
CA LEU A 612 -0.39 -19.89 -11.84
C LEU A 612 -1.09 -21.16 -12.37
N ASN A 613 -2.39 -21.07 -12.64
CA ASN A 613 -3.18 -22.20 -13.16
C ASN A 613 -2.67 -22.68 -14.53
N VAL A 614 -2.25 -21.76 -15.39
CA VAL A 614 -1.63 -22.11 -16.69
C VAL A 614 -0.30 -22.84 -16.49
N SER A 615 0.56 -22.37 -15.57
CA SER A 615 1.83 -23.04 -15.26
C SER A 615 1.62 -24.43 -14.65
N LEU A 616 0.66 -24.58 -13.73
CA LEU A 616 0.28 -25.88 -13.17
C LEU A 616 -0.23 -26.84 -14.25
N LYS A 617 -1.08 -26.36 -15.17
CA LYS A 617 -1.57 -27.16 -16.29
C LYS A 617 -0.44 -27.58 -17.23
N ARG A 618 0.47 -26.67 -17.59
CA ARG A 618 1.66 -27.00 -18.42
C ARG A 618 2.51 -28.08 -17.78
N ARG A 619 2.74 -28.00 -16.46
CA ARG A 619 3.47 -29.03 -15.71
C ARG A 619 2.78 -30.39 -15.81
N ALA A 620 1.47 -30.42 -15.56
CA ALA A 620 0.66 -31.63 -15.68
C ALA A 620 0.66 -32.22 -17.11
N ASP A 621 0.70 -31.37 -18.15
CA ASP A 621 0.75 -31.80 -19.55
C ASP A 621 2.14 -32.32 -19.98
N LEU A 622 3.24 -31.79 -19.41
CA LEU A 622 4.62 -32.15 -19.82
C LEU A 622 5.11 -33.47 -19.23
N ILE A 623 4.65 -33.85 -18.04
CA ILE A 623 5.15 -35.03 -17.32
C ILE A 623 4.76 -36.36 -17.99
N PRO A 624 3.49 -36.58 -18.41
CA PRO A 624 3.12 -37.77 -19.17
C PRO A 624 3.90 -37.88 -20.49
N ASN A 625 4.18 -36.75 -21.13
CA ASN A 625 4.99 -36.71 -22.34
C ASN A 625 6.44 -37.10 -22.07
N LEU A 626 7.03 -36.69 -20.93
CA LEU A 626 8.38 -37.07 -20.52
C LEU A 626 8.49 -38.57 -20.32
N VAL A 627 7.55 -39.12 -19.56
CA VAL A 627 7.46 -40.56 -19.33
C VAL A 627 7.31 -41.33 -20.64
N LYS A 628 6.50 -40.83 -21.58
CA LYS A 628 6.33 -41.47 -22.90
C LYS A 628 7.61 -41.46 -23.74
N ILE A 629 8.35 -40.34 -23.77
CA ILE A 629 9.60 -40.24 -24.55
C ILE A 629 10.69 -41.12 -23.93
N VAL A 630 10.83 -41.09 -22.61
CA VAL A 630 11.81 -41.90 -21.89
C VAL A 630 11.52 -43.40 -22.03
N LYS A 631 10.25 -43.80 -21.93
CA LYS A 631 9.82 -45.19 -22.19
C LYS A 631 10.15 -45.63 -23.62
N THR A 632 10.10 -44.71 -24.58
CA THR A 632 10.46 -45.00 -25.98
C THR A 632 11.97 -45.13 -26.15
N ALA A 633 12.74 -44.20 -25.57
CA ALA A 633 14.20 -44.19 -25.57
C ALA A 633 14.80 -45.44 -24.88
N LEU A 634 14.10 -45.97 -23.87
CA LEU A 634 14.50 -47.13 -23.06
C LEU A 634 13.62 -48.35 -23.31
N SER A 635 13.04 -48.45 -24.51
CA SER A 635 12.19 -49.58 -24.90
C SER A 635 12.91 -50.95 -24.77
N PHE A 636 14.24 -50.96 -24.67
CA PHE A 636 15.09 -52.14 -24.55
C PHE A 636 15.63 -52.42 -23.13
N GLU A 637 15.45 -51.53 -22.15
CA GLU A 637 15.86 -51.74 -20.75
C GLU A 637 14.64 -52.02 -19.85
N LYS A 638 14.45 -53.29 -19.46
CA LYS A 638 13.32 -53.73 -18.63
C LYS A 638 13.30 -53.10 -17.23
N ASP A 639 14.47 -52.87 -16.65
CA ASP A 639 14.59 -52.39 -15.26
C ASP A 639 14.20 -50.91 -15.13
N VAL A 640 14.47 -50.10 -16.16
CA VAL A 640 14.00 -48.71 -16.18
C VAL A 640 12.51 -48.64 -16.46
N GLN A 641 11.96 -49.54 -17.30
CA GLN A 641 10.53 -49.57 -17.58
C GLN A 641 9.69 -49.87 -16.32
N SER A 642 10.13 -50.80 -15.46
CA SER A 642 9.42 -51.14 -14.22
C SER A 642 9.36 -49.93 -13.27
N ARG A 643 10.51 -49.28 -13.01
CA ARG A 643 10.62 -48.05 -12.20
C ARG A 643 9.76 -46.91 -12.78
N LEU A 644 9.70 -46.78 -14.11
CA LEU A 644 8.89 -45.76 -14.77
C LEU A 644 7.37 -46.02 -14.64
N THR A 645 6.94 -47.30 -14.69
CA THR A 645 5.54 -47.67 -14.43
C THR A 645 5.13 -47.48 -12.97
N GLU A 646 6.04 -47.72 -12.03
CA GLU A 646 5.83 -47.47 -10.61
C GLU A 646 5.67 -45.96 -10.33
N LEU A 647 6.51 -45.15 -10.97
CA LEU A 647 6.38 -43.70 -11.02
C LEU A 647 5.03 -43.25 -11.63
N GLN A 648 4.51 -43.91 -12.68
CA GLN A 648 3.18 -43.61 -13.23
C GLN A 648 2.02 -43.99 -12.30
N GLY A 649 2.13 -45.09 -11.55
CA GLY A 649 1.11 -45.53 -10.60
C GLY A 649 0.78 -44.46 -9.55
N SER A 650 1.80 -43.68 -9.16
CA SER A 650 1.67 -42.58 -8.19
C SER A 650 0.96 -41.32 -8.71
N ILE A 651 0.71 -41.22 -10.02
CA ILE A 651 0.10 -40.04 -10.68
C ILE A 651 -1.43 -40.20 -10.86
N SER A 652 -1.99 -41.36 -10.47
CA SER A 652 -3.43 -41.64 -10.61
C SER A 652 -4.23 -41.07 -9.43
N GLY A 653 -4.24 -39.74 -9.32
CA GLY A 653 -5.01 -38.96 -8.35
C GLY A 653 -5.22 -37.54 -8.86
N ASP A 654 -6.32 -36.90 -8.44
CA ASP A 654 -6.78 -35.59 -8.92
C ASP A 654 -5.62 -34.61 -9.22
N ALA A 655 -5.59 -34.08 -10.45
CA ALA A 655 -4.53 -33.26 -11.02
C ALA A 655 -4.33 -31.88 -10.35
N ALA A 656 -4.77 -31.72 -9.11
CA ALA A 656 -4.81 -30.47 -8.35
C ALA A 656 -3.74 -30.38 -7.24
N THR A 657 -3.10 -31.48 -6.84
CA THR A 657 -2.06 -31.45 -5.79
C THR A 657 -0.66 -31.26 -6.37
N ALA A 658 0.01 -30.18 -5.95
CA ALA A 658 1.31 -29.77 -6.48
C ALA A 658 2.50 -30.60 -5.95
N GLU A 659 2.31 -31.34 -4.86
CA GLU A 659 3.35 -32.10 -4.15
C GLU A 659 3.80 -33.40 -4.85
N PRO A 660 2.91 -34.36 -5.23
CA PRO A 660 3.35 -35.65 -5.79
C PRO A 660 4.15 -35.50 -7.10
N VAL A 661 3.88 -34.41 -7.82
CA VAL A 661 4.47 -34.10 -9.12
C VAL A 661 5.92 -33.59 -9.00
N GLY A 662 6.26 -32.86 -7.93
CA GLY A 662 7.63 -32.36 -7.71
C GLY A 662 8.57 -33.45 -7.22
N GLU A 663 8.06 -34.35 -6.39
CA GLU A 663 8.79 -35.53 -5.92
C GLU A 663 9.10 -36.48 -7.09
N LEU A 664 8.14 -36.67 -8.00
CA LEU A 664 8.32 -37.43 -9.22
C LEU A 664 9.46 -36.89 -10.11
N GLN A 665 9.56 -35.57 -10.26
CA GLN A 665 10.63 -34.93 -11.03
C GLN A 665 12.01 -35.13 -10.39
N LYS A 666 12.10 -35.05 -9.06
CA LYS A 666 13.36 -35.34 -8.33
C LYS A 666 13.80 -36.79 -8.55
N ARG A 667 12.87 -37.75 -8.42
CA ARG A 667 13.11 -39.17 -8.70
C ARG A 667 13.51 -39.41 -10.16
N PHE A 668 12.91 -38.68 -11.09
CA PHE A 668 13.28 -38.74 -12.50
C PHE A 668 14.68 -38.14 -12.78
N THR A 669 15.05 -37.07 -12.10
CA THR A 669 16.39 -36.47 -12.23
C THR A 669 17.47 -37.41 -11.70
N ALA A 670 17.20 -38.09 -10.58
CA ALA A 670 18.07 -39.15 -10.06
C ALA A 670 18.23 -40.32 -11.05
N LEU A 671 17.15 -40.72 -11.72
CA LEU A 671 17.20 -41.71 -12.81
C LEU A 671 18.06 -41.25 -14.00
N LEU A 672 18.02 -39.97 -14.37
CA LEU A 672 18.88 -39.43 -15.43
C LEU A 672 20.37 -39.43 -15.05
N GLU A 673 20.68 -39.35 -13.76
CA GLU A 673 22.05 -39.45 -13.24
C GLU A 673 22.53 -40.91 -13.18
N GLU A 674 21.64 -41.84 -12.81
CA GLU A 674 21.91 -43.28 -12.76
C GLU A 674 22.13 -43.88 -14.17
N TYR A 675 21.51 -43.31 -15.21
CA TYR A 675 21.59 -43.80 -16.59
C TYR A 675 22.05 -42.71 -17.59
N PRO A 676 23.38 -42.49 -17.74
CA PRO A 676 23.94 -41.46 -18.61
C PRO A 676 23.52 -41.56 -20.08
N GLN A 677 23.21 -42.77 -20.58
CA GLN A 677 22.72 -43.00 -21.95
C GLN A 677 21.40 -42.24 -22.26
N ILE A 678 20.54 -42.03 -21.25
CA ILE A 678 19.28 -41.29 -21.41
C ILE A 678 19.56 -39.79 -21.52
N ARG A 679 20.54 -39.30 -20.76
CA ARG A 679 20.92 -37.88 -20.71
C ARG A 679 21.54 -37.39 -22.03
N THR A 680 22.07 -38.30 -22.84
CA THR A 680 22.58 -37.97 -24.18
C THR A 680 21.50 -37.89 -25.26
N ASP A 681 20.27 -38.33 -25.00
CA ASP A 681 19.17 -38.15 -25.94
C ASP A 681 18.72 -36.68 -25.96
N ASN A 682 18.82 -36.06 -27.14
CA ASN A 682 18.42 -34.66 -27.34
C ASN A 682 16.95 -34.41 -27.01
N LEU A 683 16.06 -35.40 -27.21
CA LEU A 683 14.62 -35.26 -26.92
C LEU A 683 14.34 -35.28 -25.42
N VAL A 684 15.03 -36.14 -24.67
CA VAL A 684 14.90 -36.21 -23.21
C VAL A 684 15.51 -34.97 -22.57
N THR A 685 16.66 -34.52 -23.07
CA THR A 685 17.32 -33.30 -22.59
C THR A 685 16.47 -32.05 -22.86
N ASP A 686 15.89 -31.90 -24.07
CA ASP A 686 14.98 -30.79 -24.39
C ASP A 686 13.76 -30.77 -23.46
N LEU A 687 13.14 -31.93 -23.24
CA LEU A 687 11.96 -32.00 -22.40
C LEU A 687 12.27 -31.78 -20.91
N ASN A 688 13.40 -32.30 -20.41
CA ASN A 688 13.86 -32.00 -19.07
C ASN A 688 14.12 -30.50 -18.88
N ASN A 689 14.77 -29.84 -19.86
CA ASN A 689 14.97 -28.39 -19.84
C ASN A 689 13.63 -27.62 -19.83
N ARG A 690 12.62 -28.06 -20.59
CA ARG A 690 11.27 -27.49 -20.57
C ARG A 690 10.58 -27.66 -19.22
N ILE A 691 10.73 -28.80 -18.57
CA ILE A 691 10.16 -29.04 -17.23
C ILE A 691 10.85 -28.15 -16.20
N VAL A 692 12.18 -28.09 -16.20
CA VAL A 692 12.94 -27.17 -15.34
C VAL A 692 12.50 -25.72 -15.56
N MET A 693 12.29 -25.31 -16.82
CA MET A 693 11.77 -23.98 -17.14
C MET A 693 10.36 -23.76 -16.55
N VAL A 694 9.44 -24.72 -16.70
CA VAL A 694 8.08 -24.62 -16.14
C VAL A 694 8.09 -24.63 -14.61
N GLU A 695 8.98 -25.39 -13.96
CA GLU A 695 9.09 -25.41 -12.50
C GLU A 695 9.59 -24.06 -11.96
N ASN A 696 10.60 -23.47 -12.59
CA ASN A 696 11.04 -22.10 -12.26
C ASN A 696 9.89 -21.10 -12.44
N GLN A 697 9.17 -21.15 -13.58
CA GLN A 697 8.00 -20.29 -13.81
C GLN A 697 6.89 -20.50 -12.77
N LEU A 698 6.71 -21.73 -12.29
CA LEU A 698 5.73 -22.07 -11.27
C LEU A 698 6.12 -21.47 -9.92
N GLU A 699 7.38 -21.58 -9.51
CA GLU A 699 7.90 -20.96 -8.29
C GLU A 699 7.69 -19.44 -8.31
N PHE A 700 8.06 -18.78 -9.41
CA PHE A 700 7.85 -17.35 -9.58
C PHE A 700 6.36 -16.96 -9.63
N ALA A 701 5.51 -17.76 -10.29
CA ALA A 701 4.06 -17.51 -10.33
C ALA A 701 3.43 -17.63 -8.93
N ARG A 702 3.90 -18.55 -8.09
CA ARG A 702 3.46 -18.68 -6.68
C ARG A 702 3.87 -17.47 -5.85
N THR A 703 5.16 -17.12 -5.88
CA THR A 703 5.69 -15.96 -5.15
C THR A 703 5.01 -14.67 -5.60
N GLY A 704 4.82 -14.51 -6.92
CA GLY A 704 4.09 -13.40 -7.51
C GLY A 704 2.62 -13.35 -7.07
N LEU A 705 1.90 -14.48 -7.09
CA LEU A 705 0.53 -14.54 -6.59
C LEU A 705 0.44 -14.14 -5.11
N ASN A 706 1.33 -14.66 -4.27
CA ASN A 706 1.34 -14.33 -2.84
C ASN A 706 1.66 -12.85 -2.59
N ALA A 707 2.59 -12.26 -3.35
CA ALA A 707 2.89 -10.83 -3.28
C ALA A 707 1.68 -9.97 -3.71
N VAL A 708 0.97 -10.36 -4.77
CA VAL A 708 -0.24 -9.67 -5.22
C VAL A 708 -1.39 -9.83 -4.22
N THR A 709 -1.60 -11.04 -3.68
CA THR A 709 -2.59 -11.31 -2.63
C THR A 709 -2.32 -10.46 -1.39
N ARG A 710 -1.06 -10.38 -0.93
CA ARG A 710 -0.66 -9.52 0.19
C ARG A 710 -1.02 -8.06 -0.05
N THR A 711 -0.67 -7.55 -1.22
CA THR A 711 -0.91 -6.15 -1.60
C THR A 711 -2.41 -5.88 -1.71
N HIS A 712 -3.18 -6.78 -2.32
CA HIS A 712 -4.65 -6.72 -2.42
C HIS A 712 -5.30 -6.70 -1.03
N ASN A 713 -4.96 -7.67 -0.17
CA ASN A 713 -5.50 -7.79 1.19
C ASN A 713 -5.15 -6.59 2.08
N THR A 714 -3.94 -6.05 1.93
CA THR A 714 -3.52 -4.84 2.64
C THR A 714 -4.30 -3.62 2.17
N ARG A 715 -4.50 -3.43 0.86
CA ARG A 715 -5.24 -2.29 0.31
C ARG A 715 -6.71 -2.30 0.71
N ILE A 716 -7.41 -3.42 0.60
CA ILE A 716 -8.84 -3.49 0.98
C ILE A 716 -9.08 -3.28 2.48
N ARG A 717 -8.03 -3.34 3.33
CA ARG A 717 -8.10 -3.10 4.78
C ARG A 717 -7.57 -1.73 5.21
N LYS A 718 -6.88 -0.99 4.33
CA LYS A 718 -6.27 0.29 4.66
C LYS A 718 -7.28 1.43 4.52
N PHE A 719 -7.38 2.32 5.51
CA PHE A 719 -8.18 3.54 5.36
C PHE A 719 -7.47 4.53 4.42
N PRO A 720 -8.18 5.18 3.47
CA PRO A 720 -9.62 5.15 3.20
C PRO A 720 -10.10 4.09 2.20
N ASP A 721 -9.20 3.33 1.57
CA ASP A 721 -9.52 2.31 0.56
C ASP A 721 -10.53 1.25 1.08
N SER A 722 -10.52 0.94 2.38
CA SER A 722 -11.44 -0.02 3.01
C SER A 722 -12.91 0.38 2.91
N LEU A 723 -13.24 1.67 2.94
CA LEU A 723 -14.61 2.16 2.74
C LEU A 723 -15.11 1.86 1.33
N MET A 724 -14.27 2.14 0.34
CA MET A 724 -14.58 1.88 -1.07
C MET A 724 -14.62 0.38 -1.36
N ALA A 725 -13.69 -0.39 -0.80
CA ALA A 725 -13.65 -1.85 -0.93
C ALA A 725 -14.90 -2.51 -0.33
N SER A 726 -15.38 -2.01 0.80
CA SER A 726 -16.65 -2.45 1.41
C SER A 726 -17.85 -2.15 0.51
N LEU A 727 -17.92 -0.93 -0.05
CA LEU A 727 -18.97 -0.54 -1.01
C LEU A 727 -18.97 -1.42 -2.26
N MET A 728 -17.78 -1.83 -2.72
CA MET A 728 -17.58 -2.71 -3.88
C MET A 728 -17.70 -4.20 -3.57
N ARG A 729 -17.92 -4.59 -2.30
CA ARG A 729 -17.96 -5.98 -1.82
C ARG A 729 -16.71 -6.78 -2.21
N MET A 730 -15.53 -6.19 -2.01
CA MET A 730 -14.27 -6.87 -2.30
C MET A 730 -13.90 -7.83 -1.18
N GLU A 731 -13.63 -9.08 -1.56
CA GLU A 731 -13.20 -10.13 -0.64
C GLU A 731 -11.68 -10.25 -0.60
N MET A 732 -11.19 -10.83 0.48
CA MET A 732 -9.77 -11.16 0.66
C MET A 732 -9.36 -12.26 -0.32
N GLY A 733 -8.16 -12.14 -0.88
CA GLY A 733 -7.53 -13.22 -1.61
C GLY A 733 -6.90 -14.24 -0.64
N GLU A 734 -7.02 -15.51 -0.98
CA GLU A 734 -6.28 -16.59 -0.33
C GLU A 734 -4.83 -16.61 -0.80
N TYR A 735 -3.91 -16.86 0.12
CA TYR A 735 -2.52 -17.15 -0.21
C TYR A 735 -2.42 -18.56 -0.77
N PHE A 736 -1.54 -18.74 -1.74
CA PHE A 736 -1.16 -20.06 -2.22
C PHE A 736 -0.02 -20.58 -1.33
N GLN A 737 -0.37 -21.42 -0.36
CA GLN A 737 0.58 -22.18 0.45
C GLN A 737 0.59 -23.62 -0.06
N LEU A 738 1.78 -24.21 -0.17
CA LEU A 738 1.88 -25.67 -0.14
C LEU A 738 1.56 -26.07 1.30
N GLU A 739 0.89 -27.20 1.49
CA GLU A 739 0.67 -27.82 2.80
C GLU A 739 2.01 -28.32 3.36
N HIS A 740 2.95 -27.42 3.63
CA HIS A 740 4.25 -27.74 4.21
C HIS A 740 4.10 -27.96 5.71
N GLN A 741 3.68 -29.16 6.09
CA GLN A 741 3.94 -29.69 7.42
C GLN A 741 5.41 -30.12 7.64
N ASN A 742 6.34 -29.93 6.68
CA ASN A 742 7.68 -30.54 6.81
C ASN A 742 8.93 -29.69 6.44
N GLU A 743 8.83 -28.41 6.07
CA GLU A 743 10.04 -27.65 5.69
C GLU A 743 10.75 -26.88 6.83
N GLY A 744 10.38 -27.15 8.10
CA GLY A 744 11.16 -26.70 9.26
C GLY A 744 12.16 -27.74 9.79
N ARG A 745 12.08 -29.00 9.37
CA ARG A 745 13.05 -30.03 9.76
C ARG A 745 14.16 -30.05 8.73
N ALA A 746 15.34 -29.58 9.11
CA ALA A 746 16.57 -29.96 8.42
C ALA A 746 16.53 -31.47 8.21
N VAL A 747 16.64 -31.92 6.96
CA VAL A 747 16.71 -33.34 6.64
C VAL A 747 17.99 -33.85 7.29
N ASP A 748 17.83 -34.50 8.45
CA ASP A 748 18.91 -35.14 9.16
C ASP A 748 19.35 -36.33 8.31
N VAL A 749 20.42 -36.16 7.55
CA VAL A 749 20.99 -37.18 6.64
C VAL A 749 21.31 -38.47 7.42
N SER A 750 21.53 -38.38 8.73
CA SER A 750 21.73 -39.53 9.60
C SER A 750 20.46 -40.35 9.84
N ALA A 751 19.27 -39.74 9.73
CA ALA A 751 17.99 -40.41 9.85
C ALA A 751 17.65 -41.25 8.61
N LEU A 752 17.97 -40.74 7.40
CA LEU A 752 17.75 -41.49 6.15
C LEU A 752 18.63 -42.75 6.06
N LEU A 753 19.88 -42.67 6.54
CA LEU A 753 20.78 -43.82 6.62
C LEU A 753 20.34 -44.87 7.66
N LYS A 754 19.61 -44.46 8.69
CA LYS A 754 18.99 -45.38 9.66
C LYS A 754 17.76 -46.06 9.08
N THR A 755 16.95 -45.36 8.29
CA THR A 755 15.75 -45.91 7.65
C THR A 755 16.08 -46.99 6.61
N GLU A 756 17.20 -46.86 5.88
CA GLU A 756 17.65 -47.92 4.95
C GLU A 756 18.20 -49.15 5.69
N LYS A 757 18.94 -48.96 6.79
CA LYS A 757 19.39 -50.08 7.63
C LYS A 757 18.25 -50.81 8.33
N GLN A 758 17.26 -50.07 8.85
CA GLN A 758 16.09 -50.64 9.52
C GLN A 758 15.22 -51.47 8.55
N LYS A 759 15.07 -51.04 7.29
CA LYS A 759 14.38 -51.85 6.28
C LYS A 759 15.11 -53.15 5.94
N GLN A 760 16.43 -53.18 6.11
CA GLN A 760 17.25 -54.36 5.88
C GLN A 760 17.21 -55.32 7.07
N GLU A 761 17.17 -54.78 8.30
CA GLU A 761 17.00 -55.54 9.54
C GLU A 761 15.57 -56.11 9.70
N GLU A 762 14.52 -55.36 9.31
CA GLU A 762 13.13 -55.85 9.33
C GLU A 762 12.88 -57.03 8.37
N LEU A 763 13.62 -57.12 7.27
CA LEU A 763 13.52 -58.23 6.32
C LEU A 763 14.23 -59.50 6.82
N GLU A 764 15.29 -59.33 7.62
CA GLU A 764 16.05 -60.43 8.24
C GLU A 764 15.35 -60.97 9.50
N ASP A 765 14.62 -60.12 10.24
CA ASP A 765 13.87 -60.53 11.43
C ASP A 765 12.60 -61.33 11.08
N GLN A 766 11.93 -61.03 9.96
CA GLN A 766 10.78 -61.82 9.49
C GLN A 766 11.16 -63.28 9.16
N GLN A 767 12.36 -63.52 8.63
CA GLN A 767 12.87 -64.87 8.36
C GLN A 767 13.34 -65.60 9.63
N ARG A 768 13.68 -64.86 10.69
CA ARG A 768 14.12 -65.42 11.97
C ARG A 768 12.94 -65.86 12.83
N GLN A 769 11.82 -65.14 12.75
CA GLN A 769 10.60 -65.42 13.51
C GLN A 769 9.91 -66.73 13.05
N GLU A 770 9.93 -67.02 11.76
CA GLU A 770 9.36 -68.25 11.17
C GLU A 770 10.15 -69.53 11.57
N ASN A 771 11.45 -69.37 11.88
CA ASN A 771 12.29 -70.47 12.40
C ASN A 771 12.16 -70.67 13.92
N TYR A 772 11.77 -69.64 14.68
CA TYR A 772 11.63 -69.68 16.15
C TYR A 772 10.34 -70.40 16.59
N GLU A 773 9.24 -70.21 15.86
CA GLU A 773 7.96 -70.88 16.15
C GLU A 773 8.03 -72.41 15.96
N ASN A 774 8.89 -72.89 15.06
CA ASN A 774 9.03 -74.31 14.76
C ASN A 774 9.88 -75.08 15.79
N ALA A 775 10.89 -74.44 16.42
CA ALA A 775 11.76 -75.09 17.41
C ALA A 775 11.12 -75.21 18.81
N THR A 776 10.32 -74.22 19.22
CA THR A 776 9.67 -74.16 20.54
C THR A 776 8.55 -75.21 20.70
N SER A 777 7.98 -75.70 19.59
CA SER A 777 6.94 -76.74 19.57
C SER A 777 7.44 -78.12 20.02
N GLU A 778 8.73 -78.43 19.86
CA GLU A 778 9.27 -79.77 20.10
C GLU A 778 9.68 -79.97 21.57
N PHE A 779 10.29 -78.96 22.19
CA PHE A 779 10.64 -78.93 23.62
C PHE A 779 9.40 -79.04 24.53
N ASN A 780 8.32 -78.32 24.19
CA ASN A 780 7.06 -78.32 24.94
C ASN A 780 6.41 -79.72 25.01
N ARG A 781 6.65 -80.58 24.01
CA ARG A 781 6.10 -81.94 23.96
C ARG A 781 6.87 -82.95 24.81
N GLN A 782 8.16 -82.72 25.06
CA GLN A 782 9.03 -83.67 25.77
C GLN A 782 9.15 -83.38 27.27
N HIS A 783 9.17 -82.12 27.70
CA HIS A 783 9.45 -81.75 29.10
C HIS A 783 8.28 -81.05 29.83
N GLY A 784 7.27 -80.57 29.09
CA GLY A 784 6.14 -79.80 29.64
C GLY A 784 5.28 -80.55 30.66
N ILE A 785 5.12 -81.87 30.51
CA ILE A 785 4.29 -82.72 31.39
C ILE A 785 4.87 -82.82 32.83
N VAL A 786 6.19 -82.60 33.00
CA VAL A 786 6.86 -82.64 34.31
C VAL A 786 7.04 -81.24 34.90
N ILE A 787 7.35 -80.25 34.07
CA ILE A 787 7.64 -78.88 34.51
C ILE A 787 6.37 -78.15 34.98
N ALA A 788 5.28 -78.24 34.22
CA ALA A 788 4.06 -77.48 34.48
C ALA A 788 3.39 -77.85 35.84
N PRO A 789 3.23 -79.12 36.23
CA PRO A 789 2.63 -79.47 37.53
C PRO A 789 3.44 -78.99 38.73
N LEU A 790 4.76 -79.20 38.70
CA LEU A 790 5.65 -78.82 39.80
C LEU A 790 5.65 -77.29 39.98
N TYR A 791 5.70 -76.53 38.88
CA TYR A 791 5.64 -75.08 38.92
C TYR A 791 4.28 -74.55 39.42
N CYS A 792 3.16 -75.20 39.04
CA CYS A 792 1.83 -74.84 39.54
C CYS A 792 1.66 -75.11 41.05
N ILE A 793 2.25 -76.19 41.59
CA ILE A 793 2.26 -76.46 43.03
C ILE A 793 3.04 -75.37 43.76
N MET A 794 4.22 -75.00 43.26
CA MET A 794 5.05 -73.96 43.89
C MET A 794 4.37 -72.59 43.90
N LEU A 795 3.69 -72.20 42.81
CA LEU A 795 2.93 -70.95 42.76
C LEU A 795 1.70 -70.91 43.69
N ALA A 796 1.21 -72.05 44.16
CA ALA A 796 0.07 -72.11 45.07
C ALA A 796 0.40 -71.57 46.48
N ASN A 797 1.68 -71.41 46.83
CA ASN A 797 2.18 -71.01 48.16
C ASN A 797 2.36 -69.47 48.34
N GLU A 798 1.95 -68.65 47.36
CA GLU A 798 1.93 -67.16 47.38
C GLU A 798 3.20 -66.37 47.83
N GLU A 799 4.36 -66.99 48.08
CA GLU A 799 5.66 -66.31 48.30
C GLU A 799 6.62 -66.38 47.08
N LYS A 800 7.56 -65.42 47.00
CA LYS A 800 8.29 -64.98 45.78
C LYS A 800 9.10 -66.09 45.05
N ALA A 801 8.81 -66.27 43.76
CA ALA A 801 9.28 -67.35 42.89
C ALA A 801 10.79 -67.38 42.52
N ASP A 802 11.54 -66.27 42.60
CA ASP A 802 12.87 -66.19 41.94
C ASP A 802 13.94 -67.12 42.57
N ALA A 803 13.84 -67.43 43.88
CA ALA A 803 14.80 -68.31 44.56
C ALA A 803 14.49 -69.81 44.37
N GLU A 804 13.22 -70.12 44.13
CA GLU A 804 12.66 -71.47 44.08
C GLU A 804 12.74 -72.10 42.67
N ILE A 805 12.79 -71.29 41.61
CA ILE A 805 12.96 -71.77 40.22
C ILE A 805 14.26 -72.60 40.06
N ASN A 806 15.30 -72.32 40.86
CA ASN A 806 16.54 -73.12 40.85
C ASN A 806 16.40 -74.49 41.53
N GLU A 807 15.52 -74.62 42.54
CA GLU A 807 15.16 -75.92 43.15
C GLU A 807 14.31 -76.74 42.18
N LEU A 808 13.33 -76.09 41.51
CA LEU A 808 12.54 -76.70 40.43
C LEU A 808 13.45 -77.22 39.30
N LYS A 809 14.40 -76.40 38.86
CA LYS A 809 15.37 -76.78 37.82
C LYS A 809 16.14 -78.05 38.20
N LYS A 810 16.61 -78.16 39.45
CA LYS A 810 17.30 -79.38 39.93
C LYS A 810 16.38 -80.60 39.96
N ALA A 811 15.11 -80.43 40.34
CA ALA A 811 14.14 -81.53 40.37
C ALA A 811 13.78 -82.02 38.96
N VAL A 812 13.59 -81.09 38.01
CA VAL A 812 13.28 -81.40 36.61
C VAL A 812 14.49 -82.02 35.90
N ASP A 813 15.70 -81.51 36.17
CA ASP A 813 16.94 -82.05 35.62
C ASP A 813 17.21 -83.49 36.12
N ALA A 814 16.95 -83.76 37.39
CA ALA A 814 17.06 -85.11 37.95
C ALA A 814 16.10 -86.13 37.32
N LEU A 815 14.91 -85.68 36.89
CA LEU A 815 13.85 -86.53 36.31
C LEU A 815 13.97 -86.68 34.78
N THR A 816 14.44 -85.66 34.07
CA THR A 816 14.36 -85.60 32.60
C THR A 816 15.71 -85.38 31.88
N LYS A 817 16.81 -85.15 32.61
CA LYS A 817 18.16 -84.84 32.09
C LYS A 817 18.14 -83.71 31.06
N LEU A 818 18.04 -82.47 31.53
CA LEU A 818 17.93 -81.29 30.65
C LEU A 818 19.31 -80.87 30.12
N GLU A 819 19.46 -80.78 28.80
CA GLU A 819 20.71 -80.31 28.16
C GLU A 819 20.67 -78.83 27.75
N ASP A 820 19.49 -78.21 27.61
CA ASP A 820 19.30 -76.84 27.11
C ASP A 820 18.71 -75.91 28.18
N GLU A 821 19.53 -75.00 28.73
CA GLU A 821 19.16 -74.12 29.84
C GLU A 821 18.26 -72.94 29.42
N ASP A 822 18.41 -72.46 28.18
CA ASP A 822 17.69 -71.29 27.69
C ASP A 822 16.23 -71.68 27.35
N ALA A 823 16.02 -72.89 26.81
CA ALA A 823 14.69 -73.43 26.53
C ALA A 823 13.81 -73.62 27.79
N PHE A 824 14.42 -73.97 28.94
CA PHE A 824 13.71 -74.06 30.22
C PHE A 824 13.25 -72.67 30.71
N ALA A 825 14.11 -71.65 30.59
CA ALA A 825 13.76 -70.29 31.01
C ALA A 825 12.64 -69.72 30.14
N ASP A 826 12.71 -69.91 28.82
CA ASP A 826 11.68 -69.48 27.88
C ASP A 826 10.32 -70.16 28.13
N TYR A 827 10.34 -71.47 28.44
CA TYR A 827 9.12 -72.19 28.79
C TYR A 827 8.49 -71.71 30.10
N ILE A 828 9.30 -71.43 31.13
CA ILE A 828 8.82 -70.84 32.39
C ILE A 828 8.23 -69.45 32.15
N VAL A 829 8.84 -68.61 31.32
CA VAL A 829 8.30 -67.28 30.97
C VAL A 829 6.98 -67.40 30.20
N ALA A 830 6.86 -68.37 29.29
CA ALA A 830 5.61 -68.66 28.60
C ALA A 830 4.51 -69.11 29.57
N LEU A 831 4.83 -70.02 30.50
CA LEU A 831 3.90 -70.49 31.55
C LEU A 831 3.49 -69.38 32.52
N GLN A 832 4.42 -68.50 32.91
CA GLN A 832 4.15 -67.33 33.74
C GLN A 832 3.22 -66.34 33.05
N THR A 833 3.41 -66.13 31.75
CA THR A 833 2.57 -65.25 30.93
C THR A 833 1.16 -65.83 30.85
N ASP A 834 1.06 -67.12 30.60
CA ASP A 834 -0.20 -67.85 30.48
C ASP A 834 -1.00 -67.88 31.81
N ILE A 835 -0.32 -68.09 32.94
CA ILE A 835 -0.90 -67.99 34.28
C ILE A 835 -1.31 -66.54 34.61
N LYS A 836 -0.55 -65.53 34.19
CA LYS A 836 -0.92 -64.11 34.35
C LYS A 836 -2.20 -63.74 33.59
N GLU A 837 -2.36 -64.27 32.38
CA GLU A 837 -3.48 -63.96 31.51
C GLU A 837 -4.75 -64.74 31.88
N ARG A 838 -4.63 -66.04 32.17
CA ARG A 838 -5.78 -66.94 32.41
C ARG A 838 -6.09 -67.20 33.89
N GLY A 839 -5.12 -66.99 34.79
CA GLY A 839 -5.20 -67.35 36.20
C GLY A 839 -4.75 -68.80 36.47
N LEU A 840 -4.39 -69.10 37.73
CA LEU A 840 -3.80 -70.39 38.12
C LEU A 840 -4.78 -71.57 38.02
N ASP A 841 -6.03 -71.40 38.47
CA ASP A 841 -7.03 -72.47 38.54
C ASP A 841 -7.36 -73.12 37.17
N PRO A 842 -7.58 -72.38 36.06
CA PRO A 842 -7.79 -72.99 34.75
C PRO A 842 -6.54 -73.66 34.17
N VAL A 843 -5.33 -73.16 34.48
CA VAL A 843 -4.07 -73.81 34.08
C VAL A 843 -3.86 -75.12 34.84
N VAL A 844 -4.21 -75.16 36.12
CA VAL A 844 -4.22 -76.41 36.93
C VAL A 844 -5.20 -77.43 36.34
N GLU A 845 -6.36 -77.01 35.80
CA GLU A 845 -7.29 -77.93 35.12
C GLU A 845 -6.67 -78.56 33.86
N ASP A 846 -6.08 -77.74 32.98
CA ASP A 846 -5.41 -78.19 31.75
C ASP A 846 -4.25 -79.16 32.07
N VAL A 847 -3.42 -78.80 33.04
CA VAL A 847 -2.29 -79.64 33.49
C VAL A 847 -2.78 -80.95 34.10
N SER A 848 -3.86 -80.93 34.89
CA SER A 848 -4.43 -82.15 35.46
C SER A 848 -4.95 -83.12 34.37
N THR A 849 -5.53 -82.58 33.30
CA THR A 849 -5.99 -83.36 32.14
C THR A 849 -4.80 -83.98 31.39
N GLN A 850 -3.67 -83.27 31.29
CA GLN A 850 -2.43 -83.81 30.72
C GLN A 850 -1.80 -84.89 31.58
N LEU A 851 -1.87 -84.78 32.92
CA LEU A 851 -1.36 -85.78 33.86
C LEU A 851 -2.14 -87.10 33.83
N GLN A 852 -3.45 -87.08 33.54
CA GLN A 852 -4.23 -88.31 33.36
C GLN A 852 -3.67 -89.21 32.26
N ALA A 853 -3.02 -88.64 31.23
CA ALA A 853 -2.46 -89.40 30.11
C ALA A 853 -1.25 -90.27 30.51
N ILE A 854 -0.64 -90.03 31.68
CA ILE A 854 0.53 -90.76 32.19
C ILE A 854 0.23 -91.60 33.44
N SER A 855 -1.02 -91.68 33.88
CA SER A 855 -1.43 -92.48 35.04
C SER A 855 -1.04 -93.96 34.88
N GLY A 856 -0.46 -94.56 35.92
CA GLY A 856 -0.01 -95.96 35.93
C GLY A 856 1.39 -96.22 35.33
N THR A 857 2.14 -95.18 34.98
CA THR A 857 3.55 -95.30 34.55
C THR A 857 4.53 -95.16 35.72
N ASP A 858 5.79 -95.62 35.56
CA ASP A 858 6.83 -95.47 36.58
C ASP A 858 7.08 -93.99 36.93
N LEU A 859 6.98 -93.10 35.93
CA LEU A 859 7.11 -91.64 36.09
C LEU A 859 5.97 -91.03 36.92
N ALA A 860 4.74 -91.57 36.83
CA ALA A 860 3.62 -91.13 37.67
C ALA A 860 3.84 -91.45 39.15
N SER A 861 4.46 -92.60 39.45
CA SER A 861 4.76 -93.01 40.83
C SER A 861 5.81 -92.11 41.46
N GLU A 862 6.85 -91.74 40.69
CA GLU A 862 7.94 -90.87 41.13
C GLU A 862 7.47 -89.40 41.28
N LEU A 863 6.56 -88.94 40.42
CA LEU A 863 5.91 -87.63 40.56
C LEU A 863 5.02 -87.56 41.80
N ILE A 864 4.25 -88.61 42.10
CA ILE A 864 3.43 -88.68 43.33
C ILE A 864 4.31 -88.62 44.58
N GLU A 865 5.43 -89.33 44.61
CA GLU A 865 6.39 -89.29 45.73
C GLU A 865 6.96 -87.87 45.91
N ARG A 866 7.33 -87.19 44.82
CA ARG A 866 7.84 -85.81 44.86
C ARG A 866 6.78 -84.78 45.25
N PHE A 867 5.54 -84.92 44.79
CA PHE A 867 4.44 -84.06 45.22
C PHE A 867 4.15 -84.22 46.72
N ASN A 868 4.21 -85.45 47.25
CA ASN A 868 4.06 -85.70 48.69
C ASN A 868 5.22 -85.12 49.51
N LEU A 869 6.45 -85.15 48.99
CA LEU A 869 7.61 -84.52 49.66
C LEU A 869 7.52 -82.99 49.67
N LEU A 870 7.05 -82.37 48.58
CA LEU A 870 6.85 -80.92 48.49
C LEU A 870 5.74 -80.45 49.45
N ALA A 871 4.62 -81.17 49.51
CA ALA A 871 3.50 -80.87 50.41
C ALA A 871 3.82 -81.04 51.92
N HIS A 872 4.97 -81.63 52.27
CA HIS A 872 5.41 -81.88 53.66
C HIS A 872 6.66 -81.09 54.08
N ALA A 873 7.15 -80.18 53.22
CA ALA A 873 8.39 -79.45 53.48
C ALA A 873 8.24 -78.31 54.52
N ASP A 874 7.06 -77.69 54.60
CA ASP A 874 6.77 -76.60 55.54
C ASP A 874 5.66 -77.00 56.52
N ASP A 875 5.96 -76.96 57.83
CA ASP A 875 5.08 -77.40 58.93
C ASP A 875 3.88 -76.44 59.18
N VAL A 876 3.39 -75.76 58.13
CA VAL A 876 2.26 -74.82 58.13
C VAL A 876 1.32 -75.14 56.96
N TYR A 877 0.17 -75.75 57.27
CA TYR A 877 -0.80 -76.19 56.26
C TYR A 877 -1.51 -75.03 55.53
N ASP A 878 -1.17 -74.77 54.26
CA ASP A 878 -2.02 -73.99 53.36
C ASP A 878 -3.07 -74.89 52.67
N LYS A 879 -4.33 -74.49 52.75
CA LYS A 879 -5.48 -75.27 52.25
C LYS A 879 -5.50 -75.35 50.72
N ARG A 880 -4.83 -74.42 50.02
CA ARG A 880 -4.86 -74.29 48.56
C ARG A 880 -3.82 -75.18 47.87
N GLU A 881 -2.63 -75.30 48.42
CA GLU A 881 -1.58 -76.19 47.93
C GLU A 881 -2.01 -77.66 48.02
N TYR A 882 -2.62 -78.04 49.15
CA TYR A 882 -3.17 -79.39 49.32
C TYR A 882 -4.27 -79.70 48.28
N GLN A 883 -5.08 -78.72 47.87
CA GLN A 883 -6.12 -78.92 46.84
C GLN A 883 -5.53 -79.13 45.44
N VAL A 884 -4.45 -78.42 45.09
CA VAL A 884 -3.76 -78.60 43.79
C VAL A 884 -3.02 -79.93 43.76
N VAL A 885 -2.33 -80.29 44.85
CA VAL A 885 -1.64 -81.58 44.99
C VAL A 885 -2.65 -82.74 44.99
N ASP A 886 -3.75 -82.63 45.72
CA ASP A 886 -4.82 -83.65 45.74
C ASP A 886 -5.41 -83.85 44.35
N LYS A 887 -5.67 -82.76 43.61
CA LYS A 887 -6.20 -82.83 42.25
C LYS A 887 -5.22 -83.43 41.24
N PHE A 888 -3.93 -83.12 41.34
CA PHE A 888 -2.89 -83.75 40.51
C PHE A 888 -2.64 -85.21 40.91
N ARG A 889 -2.74 -85.55 42.19
CA ARG A 889 -2.63 -86.93 42.68
C ARG A 889 -3.82 -87.77 42.26
N ASP A 890 -5.03 -87.25 42.32
CA ASP A 890 -6.26 -87.91 41.84
C ASP A 890 -6.20 -88.14 40.33
N ALA A 891 -5.68 -87.16 39.58
CA ALA A 891 -5.42 -87.31 38.14
C ALA A 891 -4.37 -88.41 37.83
N LEU A 892 -3.44 -88.68 38.77
CA LEU A 892 -2.43 -89.72 38.64
C LEU A 892 -2.86 -91.07 39.28
N GLY A 893 -3.86 -91.10 40.16
CA GLY A 893 -4.58 -92.29 40.64
C GLY A 893 -4.27 -92.82 42.06
N GLY A 894 -4.01 -91.99 43.08
CA GLY A 894 -3.69 -92.44 44.46
C GLY A 894 -4.74 -92.14 45.57
N GLU A 895 -4.99 -93.07 46.51
CA GLU A 895 -5.93 -92.94 47.66
C GLU A 895 -5.26 -92.51 49.01
N VAL A 896 -6.01 -91.92 49.98
CA VAL A 896 -5.52 -91.38 51.29
C VAL A 896 -6.25 -91.90 52.55
N GLN A 897 -5.53 -92.05 53.67
CA GLN A 897 -6.05 -92.06 55.08
C GLN A 897 -5.61 -90.80 55.88
N PRO A 898 -6.40 -90.24 56.83
CA PRO A 898 -6.11 -88.97 57.53
C PRO A 898 -5.75 -89.10 59.04
N ALA A 899 -5.02 -88.13 59.62
CA ALA A 899 -5.04 -87.70 61.05
C ALA A 899 -4.16 -86.43 61.25
N GLU A 900 -4.71 -85.25 61.55
CA GLU A 900 -4.94 -84.62 62.88
C GLU A 900 -3.69 -84.05 63.60
N GLY A 901 -3.70 -82.73 63.93
CA GLY A 901 -2.97 -82.20 65.10
C GLY A 901 -2.45 -80.74 65.07
N GLU A 902 -3.19 -79.85 65.73
CA GLU A 902 -2.75 -78.64 66.49
C GLU A 902 -2.14 -77.36 65.86
N GLN A 903 -2.73 -76.23 66.30
CA GLN A 903 -2.38 -74.80 66.15
C GLN A 903 -1.48 -74.30 67.32
N PRO A 904 -1.13 -72.99 67.53
CA PRO A 904 -0.85 -71.82 66.66
C PRO A 904 0.31 -70.88 67.18
N LYS A 905 0.48 -69.72 66.51
CA LYS A 905 0.98 -68.38 66.99
C LYS A 905 2.47 -67.98 66.89
N ARG A 906 2.71 -67.08 65.92
CA ARG A 906 3.16 -65.67 66.06
C ARG A 906 4.07 -65.32 67.27
N ASN A 907 5.31 -64.92 66.99
CA ASN A 907 5.85 -63.57 67.27
C ASN A 907 7.38 -63.53 67.25
N LEU A 908 7.87 -62.30 67.07
CA LEU A 908 9.12 -61.72 67.59
C LEU A 908 10.32 -61.60 66.64
N LEU A 909 10.51 -60.32 66.29
CA LEU A 909 11.74 -59.52 66.40
C LEU A 909 12.77 -59.66 65.28
N LYS A 910 13.00 -58.60 64.50
CA LYS A 910 13.71 -57.32 64.80
C LYS A 910 15.22 -57.42 64.58
N LYS A 911 15.71 -56.40 63.86
CA LYS A 911 17.08 -55.83 63.82
C LYS A 911 18.09 -56.69 63.04
N LEU A 912 18.84 -56.12 62.09
CA LEU A 912 19.69 -54.92 62.16
C LEU A 912 19.76 -54.25 60.75
N SER A 913 19.26 -53.01 60.53
CA SER A 913 19.97 -51.69 60.59
C SER A 913 21.28 -51.63 59.76
N GLY A 914 21.56 -50.70 58.81
CA GLY A 914 20.99 -49.42 58.31
C GLY A 914 21.78 -48.98 57.03
N PRO A 915 21.87 -47.71 56.57
CA PRO A 915 21.28 -46.44 57.02
C PRO A 915 20.28 -45.81 56.00
N LYS A 916 19.51 -44.81 56.46
CA LYS A 916 18.56 -44.00 55.70
C LYS A 916 19.26 -43.15 54.60
N ARG A 917 18.77 -43.25 53.36
CA ARG A 917 18.95 -42.27 52.28
C ARG A 917 17.61 -41.57 52.03
N ALA A 918 17.66 -40.26 51.76
CA ALA A 918 16.51 -39.39 51.56
C ALA A 918 15.59 -39.86 50.42
N ASP A 919 14.32 -39.50 50.54
CA ASP A 919 13.19 -39.90 49.71
C ASP A 919 13.26 -39.27 48.30
N ARG A 920 13.76 -40.02 47.31
CA ARG A 920 13.96 -39.57 45.92
C ARG A 920 12.67 -39.32 45.13
N SER A 921 11.53 -39.77 45.64
CA SER A 921 10.22 -39.58 45.01
C SER A 921 9.73 -38.12 45.14
N ALA A 922 10.04 -37.46 46.27
CA ALA A 922 9.62 -36.08 46.53
C ALA A 922 10.37 -35.06 45.66
N GLU A 923 11.67 -35.30 45.44
CA GLU A 923 12.54 -34.46 44.58
C GLU A 923 12.05 -34.44 43.11
N GLN A 924 11.60 -35.60 42.61
CA GLN A 924 11.06 -35.72 41.24
C GLN A 924 9.73 -35.00 41.06
N GLU A 925 8.84 -35.10 42.05
CA GLU A 925 7.55 -34.40 42.02
C GLU A 925 7.75 -32.87 42.09
N LEU A 926 8.68 -32.40 42.94
CA LEU A 926 8.98 -30.98 43.08
C LEU A 926 9.61 -30.38 41.81
N LEU A 927 10.55 -31.08 41.19
CA LEU A 927 11.17 -30.66 39.92
C LEU A 927 10.14 -30.54 38.79
N MET A 928 9.27 -31.54 38.66
CA MET A 928 8.18 -31.52 37.68
C MET A 928 7.19 -30.37 37.90
N LEU A 929 6.79 -30.12 39.15
CA LEU A 929 5.90 -29.01 39.48
C LEU A 929 6.55 -27.67 39.10
N THR A 930 7.84 -27.49 39.41
CA THR A 930 8.57 -26.25 39.14
C THR A 930 8.62 -25.95 37.65
N LEU A 931 9.02 -26.93 36.82
CA LEU A 931 9.13 -26.77 35.36
C LEU A 931 7.76 -26.51 34.70
N VAL A 932 6.71 -27.20 35.14
CA VAL A 932 5.36 -27.00 34.61
C VAL A 932 4.80 -25.62 35.01
N THR A 933 5.08 -25.12 36.22
CA THR A 933 4.66 -23.76 36.62
C THR A 933 5.40 -22.65 35.87
N LEU A 934 6.66 -22.88 35.48
CA LEU A 934 7.46 -21.93 34.70
C LEU A 934 6.92 -21.76 33.28
N CYS A 935 6.53 -22.86 32.62
CA CYS A 935 6.05 -22.84 31.24
C CYS A 935 4.53 -22.64 31.09
N SER A 936 3.75 -22.70 32.19
CA SER A 936 2.28 -22.59 32.14
C SER A 936 1.76 -21.25 32.68
N ALA A 937 2.50 -20.16 32.49
CA ALA A 937 2.13 -18.85 33.02
C ALA A 937 0.81 -18.30 32.45
N ASP A 938 0.46 -18.73 31.24
CA ASP A 938 -0.77 -18.33 30.54
C ASP A 938 -1.89 -19.40 30.63
N GLY A 939 -1.65 -20.51 31.36
CA GLY A 939 -2.62 -21.59 31.58
C GLY A 939 -2.73 -22.63 30.46
N GLU A 940 -1.93 -22.50 29.39
CA GLU A 940 -1.75 -23.48 28.31
C GLU A 940 -0.26 -23.81 28.18
N ILE A 941 0.09 -24.99 27.64
CA ILE A 941 1.49 -25.40 27.39
C ILE A 941 1.57 -25.79 25.92
N GLU A 942 2.45 -25.16 25.14
CA GLU A 942 2.67 -25.55 23.75
C GLU A 942 3.36 -26.91 23.67
N SER A 943 3.11 -27.68 22.60
CA SER A 943 3.67 -29.03 22.46
C SER A 943 5.21 -29.05 22.40
N SER A 944 5.83 -27.97 21.93
CA SER A 944 7.28 -27.74 21.89
C SER A 944 7.89 -27.51 23.28
N GLU A 945 7.24 -26.73 24.13
CA GLU A 945 7.67 -26.43 25.50
C GLU A 945 7.56 -27.69 26.37
N TYR A 946 6.48 -28.45 26.17
CA TYR A 946 6.27 -29.72 26.84
C TYR A 946 7.38 -30.75 26.56
N GLU A 947 7.78 -30.91 25.29
CA GLU A 947 8.88 -31.82 24.93
C GLU A 947 10.21 -31.36 25.54
N SER A 948 10.44 -30.04 25.66
CA SER A 948 11.64 -29.49 26.32
C SER A 948 11.69 -29.82 27.81
N ILE A 949 10.55 -29.75 28.52
CA ILE A 949 10.43 -30.19 29.91
C ILE A 949 10.70 -31.69 30.03
N VAL A 950 10.12 -32.51 29.14
CA VAL A 950 10.28 -33.96 29.15
C VAL A 950 11.74 -34.35 28.94
N ASP A 951 12.41 -33.74 27.96
CA ASP A 951 13.82 -34.03 27.68
C ASP A 951 14.75 -33.56 28.82
N PHE A 952 14.47 -32.40 29.44
CA PHE A 952 15.21 -31.94 30.62
C PHE A 952 15.04 -32.89 31.83
N VAL A 953 13.84 -33.39 32.06
CA VAL A 953 13.54 -34.31 33.18
C VAL A 953 14.16 -35.68 32.95
N LEU A 954 14.13 -36.19 31.72
CA LEU A 954 14.81 -37.45 31.39
C LEU A 954 16.33 -37.34 31.50
N ALA A 955 16.89 -36.16 31.20
CA ALA A 955 18.33 -35.92 31.34
C ALA A 955 18.79 -35.87 32.80
N ASN A 956 17.93 -35.42 33.72
CA ASN A 956 18.31 -35.08 35.10
C ASN A 956 17.59 -35.89 36.20
N SER A 957 16.71 -36.82 35.86
CA SER A 957 16.00 -37.72 36.80
C SER A 957 16.24 -39.19 36.47
N THR A 958 15.91 -40.10 37.40
CA THR A 958 16.03 -41.56 37.18
C THR A 958 14.84 -42.17 36.44
N LEU A 959 13.95 -41.36 35.87
CA LEU A 959 12.78 -41.84 35.13
C LEU A 959 13.24 -42.36 33.76
N VAL A 960 13.01 -43.65 33.49
CA VAL A 960 13.53 -44.32 32.29
C VAL A 960 12.57 -44.15 31.09
N HIS A 961 11.29 -43.80 31.33
CA HIS A 961 10.25 -43.87 30.31
C HIS A 961 9.46 -42.55 30.15
N ARG A 962 9.39 -42.03 28.91
CA ARG A 962 8.61 -40.83 28.52
C ARG A 962 7.15 -40.87 29.00
N ASN A 963 6.54 -42.05 29.03
CA ASN A 963 5.15 -42.25 29.47
C ASN A 963 4.96 -41.95 30.97
N GLU A 964 5.97 -42.20 31.81
CA GLU A 964 5.89 -41.92 33.25
C GLU A 964 6.03 -40.43 33.51
N VAL A 965 6.97 -39.76 32.83
CA VAL A 965 7.12 -38.30 32.85
C VAL A 965 5.82 -37.62 32.40
N ARG A 966 5.18 -38.16 31.36
CA ARG A 966 3.90 -37.64 30.85
C ARG A 966 2.77 -37.73 31.85
N LYS A 967 2.69 -38.84 32.58
CA LYS A 967 1.72 -39.07 33.65
C LYS A 967 1.94 -38.12 34.83
N LEU A 968 3.20 -37.86 35.20
CA LEU A 968 3.59 -36.97 36.29
C LEU A 968 3.33 -35.48 35.94
N ALA A 969 3.63 -35.08 34.71
CA ALA A 969 3.31 -33.74 34.20
C ALA A 969 1.80 -33.50 34.16
N GLY A 970 1.01 -34.49 33.69
CA GLY A 970 -0.45 -34.42 33.69
C GLY A 970 -1.04 -34.24 35.09
N LYS A 971 -0.53 -34.99 36.08
CA LYS A 971 -0.92 -34.85 37.49
C LYS A 971 -0.58 -33.46 38.06
N SER A 972 0.56 -32.90 37.66
CA SER A 972 1.00 -31.56 38.07
C SER A 972 0.10 -30.46 37.49
N LEU A 973 -0.29 -30.60 36.22
CA LEU A 973 -1.22 -29.68 35.55
C LEU A 973 -2.63 -29.73 36.17
N GLU A 974 -3.14 -30.92 36.49
CA GLU A 974 -4.41 -31.06 37.22
C GLU A 974 -4.37 -30.38 38.60
N ARG A 975 -3.23 -30.46 39.28
CA ARG A 975 -3.05 -29.79 40.58
C ARG A 975 -3.07 -28.27 40.45
N ILE A 976 -2.38 -27.71 39.45
CA ILE A 976 -2.40 -26.27 39.16
C ILE A 976 -3.83 -25.81 38.83
N LYS A 977 -4.58 -26.58 38.02
CA LYS A 977 -5.98 -26.27 37.69
C LYS A 977 -6.91 -26.29 38.91
N ARG A 978 -6.59 -27.09 39.94
CA ARG A 978 -7.41 -27.23 41.15
C ARG A 978 -7.08 -26.18 42.22
N GLU A 979 -5.81 -25.87 42.42
CA GLU A 979 -5.31 -25.03 43.52
C GLU A 979 -5.02 -23.58 43.09
N GLY A 980 -4.88 -23.32 41.79
CA GLY A 980 -4.52 -22.00 41.25
C GLY A 980 -3.01 -21.80 41.13
N LEU A 981 -2.56 -21.15 40.04
CA LEU A 981 -1.14 -21.05 39.70
C LEU A 981 -0.31 -20.33 40.77
N ASP A 982 -0.77 -19.17 41.24
CA ASP A 982 -0.03 -18.36 42.23
C ASP A 982 0.18 -19.08 43.57
N GLU A 983 -0.83 -19.83 44.04
CA GLU A 983 -0.76 -20.56 45.31
C GLU A 983 0.16 -21.79 45.23
N VAL A 984 0.19 -22.45 44.07
CA VAL A 984 1.13 -23.55 43.80
C VAL A 984 2.56 -23.03 43.67
N VAL A 985 2.77 -21.88 43.01
CA VAL A 985 4.09 -21.24 42.90
C VAL A 985 4.67 -20.88 44.27
N ASP A 986 3.85 -20.34 45.17
CA ASP A 986 4.27 -20.03 46.55
C ASP A 986 4.67 -21.28 47.34
N GLN A 987 3.92 -22.38 47.20
CA GLN A 987 4.25 -23.66 47.85
C GLN A 987 5.52 -24.30 47.29
N VAL A 988 5.74 -24.21 45.98
CA VAL A 988 6.92 -24.75 45.31
C VAL A 988 8.16 -23.94 45.68
N ALA A 989 8.08 -22.61 45.63
CA ALA A 989 9.16 -21.70 46.03
C ALA A 989 9.67 -21.99 47.45
N ALA A 990 8.75 -22.27 48.39
CA ALA A 990 9.11 -22.56 49.78
C ALA A 990 9.82 -23.93 49.99
N ARG A 991 9.65 -24.88 49.06
CA ARG A 991 10.23 -26.24 49.16
C ARG A 991 11.50 -26.41 48.33
N LEU A 992 11.72 -25.55 47.33
CA LEU A 992 12.85 -25.58 46.40
C LEU A 992 14.22 -25.58 47.10
N ALA A 993 14.40 -24.75 48.12
CA ALA A 993 15.68 -24.62 48.84
C ALA A 993 16.04 -25.83 49.74
N GLY A 994 15.07 -26.69 50.07
CA GLY A 994 15.23 -27.75 51.09
C GLY A 994 15.18 -29.19 50.58
N GLU A 995 14.52 -29.44 49.44
CA GLU A 995 14.23 -30.80 48.96
C GLU A 995 14.98 -31.19 47.67
N LEU A 996 15.64 -30.26 46.99
CA LEU A 996 16.44 -30.53 45.80
C LEU A 996 17.91 -30.79 46.15
N SER A 997 18.53 -31.76 45.47
CA SER A 997 19.97 -31.97 45.53
C SER A 997 20.72 -30.80 44.86
N SER A 998 21.91 -30.49 45.38
CA SER A 998 22.69 -29.32 44.95
C SER A 998 23.00 -29.31 43.44
N ASP A 999 23.22 -30.48 42.86
CA ASP A 999 23.56 -30.60 41.43
C ASP A 999 22.36 -30.28 40.53
N VAL A 1000 21.15 -30.73 40.94
CA VAL A 1000 19.91 -30.49 40.20
C VAL A 1000 19.45 -29.04 40.35
N ALA A 1001 19.64 -28.43 41.53
CA ALA A 1001 19.34 -27.02 41.78
C ALA A 1001 20.16 -26.09 40.87
N VAL A 1002 21.47 -26.36 40.67
CA VAL A 1002 22.34 -25.56 39.80
C VAL A 1002 21.92 -25.68 38.33
N GLN A 1003 21.57 -26.87 37.86
CA GLN A 1003 21.12 -27.08 36.48
C GLN A 1003 19.76 -26.43 36.22
N LEU A 1004 18.86 -26.49 37.20
CA LEU A 1004 17.56 -25.82 37.12
C LEU A 1004 17.72 -24.30 37.08
N ALA A 1005 18.61 -23.73 37.90
CA ALA A 1005 18.89 -22.29 37.86
C ALA A 1005 19.47 -21.85 36.51
N GLN A 1006 20.39 -22.62 35.92
CA GLN A 1006 20.93 -22.36 34.58
C GLN A 1006 19.85 -22.43 33.50
N TYR A 1007 18.93 -23.40 33.60
CA TYR A 1007 17.82 -23.54 32.67
C TYR A 1007 16.83 -22.37 32.75
N ILE A 1008 16.47 -21.93 33.96
CA ILE A 1008 15.61 -20.76 34.17
C ILE A 1008 16.28 -19.49 33.61
N GLN A 1009 17.59 -19.33 33.80
CA GLN A 1009 18.33 -18.20 33.26
C GLN A 1009 18.36 -18.19 31.73
N GLN A 1010 18.50 -19.36 31.10
CA GLN A 1010 18.43 -19.50 29.63
C GLN A 1010 17.04 -19.18 29.08
N LEU A 1011 15.97 -19.58 29.78
CA LEU A 1011 14.60 -19.24 29.38
C LEU A 1011 14.35 -17.72 29.38
N ILE A 1012 14.90 -16.98 30.36
CA ILE A 1012 14.80 -15.51 30.42
C ILE A 1012 15.53 -14.84 29.23
N ASP A 1013 16.66 -15.38 28.78
CA ASP A 1013 17.51 -14.78 27.75
C ASP A 1013 17.06 -15.07 26.30
N VAL A 1014 16.24 -16.11 26.08
CA VAL A 1014 15.87 -16.59 24.72
C VAL A 1014 14.60 -15.91 24.18
N ASP A 1015 13.68 -15.43 25.01
CA ASP A 1015 12.46 -14.74 24.56
C ASP A 1015 12.52 -13.21 24.72
N GLY A 1016 12.76 -12.52 23.61
CA GLY A 1016 12.74 -11.04 23.55
C GLY A 1016 11.37 -10.38 23.72
N SER A 1017 10.34 -11.13 24.14
CA SER A 1017 9.00 -10.63 24.45
C SER A 1017 8.30 -11.46 25.53
N THR A 1018 8.93 -11.64 26.70
CA THR A 1018 8.31 -12.31 27.86
C THR A 1018 7.07 -11.58 28.38
N HIS A 1019 6.01 -12.32 28.70
CA HIS A 1019 4.88 -11.85 29.50
C HIS A 1019 5.36 -11.46 30.92
N GLU A 1020 4.89 -10.34 31.46
CA GLU A 1020 5.35 -9.76 32.75
C GLU A 1020 5.25 -10.75 33.94
N ASN A 1021 4.35 -11.75 33.84
CA ASN A 1021 4.12 -12.78 34.85
C ASN A 1021 5.21 -13.88 34.88
N GLU A 1022 5.74 -14.31 33.72
CA GLU A 1022 6.77 -15.36 33.62
C GLU A 1022 8.10 -14.90 34.21
N ASN A 1023 8.48 -13.66 33.92
CA ASN A 1023 9.67 -13.03 34.49
C ASN A 1023 9.56 -12.88 36.02
N LYS A 1024 8.36 -12.59 36.52
CA LYS A 1024 8.11 -12.45 37.96
C LYS A 1024 8.24 -13.80 38.68
N MET A 1025 7.75 -14.89 38.10
CA MET A 1025 7.89 -16.25 38.66
C MET A 1025 9.33 -16.76 38.57
N SER A 1026 9.97 -16.60 37.41
CA SER A 1026 11.36 -17.05 37.17
C SER A 1026 12.35 -16.39 38.13
N ARG A 1027 12.23 -15.06 38.35
CA ARG A 1027 13.05 -14.35 39.36
C ARG A 1027 12.81 -14.86 40.77
N ARG A 1028 11.57 -15.20 41.12
CA ARG A 1028 11.20 -15.67 42.45
C ARG A 1028 11.76 -17.07 42.75
N TYR A 1029 11.80 -17.95 41.77
CA TYR A 1029 12.46 -19.25 41.90
C TYR A 1029 13.98 -19.14 41.96
N LEU A 1030 14.59 -18.25 41.15
CA LEU A 1030 16.02 -17.97 41.22
C LEU A 1030 16.43 -17.40 42.59
N GLU A 1031 15.66 -16.48 43.17
CA GLU A 1031 15.93 -15.93 44.51
C GLU A 1031 15.93 -17.00 45.61
N GLN A 1032 15.12 -18.06 45.49
CA GLN A 1032 15.08 -19.17 46.45
C GLN A 1032 16.11 -20.27 46.17
N LEU A 1033 16.60 -20.37 44.93
CA LEU A 1033 17.66 -21.31 44.55
C LEU A 1033 19.06 -20.76 44.85
N ASP A 1034 19.23 -19.43 44.87
CA ASP A 1034 20.47 -18.73 45.26
C ASP A 1034 20.63 -18.56 46.78
N SER A 1035 19.53 -18.66 47.56
CA SER A 1035 19.51 -18.54 49.03
C SER A 1035 19.82 -19.85 49.72
#